data_AF-Q8R0G9-F1
#
_entry.id   AF-Q8R0G9-F1
#
_cell.length_a   1.000
_cell.length_b   1.000
_cell.length_c   1.000
_cell.angle_alpha   90.00
_cell.angle_beta   90.00
_cell.angle_gamma   90.00
#
_symmetry.space_group_name_H-M   'P 1'
#
loop_
_entity.id
_entity.type
_entity.pdbx_description
1 polymer ?
#
loop_
_entity_poly.entity_id
_entity_poly.type
_entity_poly.pdbx_seq_one_letter_code
_entity_poly.pdbx_strand_id
1 'polypeptide(L)'
;MFPSVSSPRTPGPGTRRGPLVGIGPTSTPRASRRGLSLGSAVNSPVLFSPAGRRSSVSSRGTPTRIFPHHSISESVNYDVRVFGSSLPVKIMEALTMAEADEQLSVHVDEGGWACLVCTEKLLIWKIAVSPVTKLSVCKELQLPPSDFHGSADLVALSYAATSGEVHSVQAVSVMVATKEGSIRYWPSLAREDTYSDTCVDLGGEKMCRFLTAVQGGSFILSSVGSQLVRLIPESSGKIHQHVLPQGQGMLSGIGRRVSSLFGILSPTSDLMLASVLWDRGGSSFYTLTSSNISKWELDDSSEKQVHSWDVHRTLKESITDAVWGSESNYEAIKEGVNIQYLDLKQNCDGLLILAAAWHLGDSPCLVYYSVITVEDNGNQMSDAVTVEVTQYNPPFQSEDLIACRLMVPNFSSQMTYLYMENAVFVCSTGTGKFSLPQEKIVFDTQGDGILGAGSCAGVPILFSRNSGLVSVTPRENVSLLAEDLEESLTSSVGGRGSESMVFETTTKNETVAHEDKTKLLKAAFLQYCRKDLGRAQIMADELFSSHTDLDSDPELDKAVTQISVDLIDDYPASDPRWAESVPQEAPGLSNTSLIILHQLEDKMKAHCLLVDFLHQVGLFRRLSSYPIRGTPMSTRLLLCEHAEKLSAAITLKNHHSRLPDLVNSAILLALNKRECEVPNSLTPADVFFREVSQVDTICECLLEHEEQVLREVALVSQEWAEVAIDVNTVLKDMLQAATHYRLNKSSMYSQEEVLGKEPEYVPWTATSGPSGIRTAVMRQHGIILKMVYPQADSKLRNVVMEQLVALIDCFLDSYVSQLKSLEKSSDQERYSSLEVEYLQKRSELLSPLLTLGQYPWAASLAEKYCDFDILVQMCEQTDNQARLQRYMTQFADQNFSDFLFRWYLEKGKRGKLLSQPISQHGQLANFLQAHEHLSWLHEINSQELEKAHTTLLGLANMETRYFAKKKTLLGLSKLAALASDISEDRLQEKIEAMAEQERFLLHQETLPEQLLTERQLSLSAMPVLTAPQLISLYICDENRRANEYDFKKALDLLEYIDEEEDVSIDDLKLEILCRALQRDDWSGSDGKDDPIEVSKDSVFVKILQKLIKDGIQLSEYLPEVTDLLRAEQLGSLKSNSYFEFVLKANYEYYVQGQM
;
A
#
# COMPACT_ATOMS: atom_id res chain seq x y z
N MET A 1 14.68 29.40 33.57
CA MET A 1 15.68 30.49 33.49
C MET A 1 16.20 30.51 32.07
N PHE A 2 15.93 31.59 31.32
CA PHE A 2 16.50 31.80 29.99
C PHE A 2 17.95 32.26 30.10
N PRO A 3 18.79 31.86 29.12
CA PRO A 3 19.61 32.83 28.42
C PRO A 3 19.31 32.74 26.91
N SER A 4 18.68 33.80 26.41
CA SER A 4 18.53 34.09 24.98
C SER A 4 19.88 34.43 24.36
N VAL A 5 20.31 33.65 23.36
CA VAL A 5 21.49 33.93 22.55
C VAL A 5 21.15 34.99 21.51
N SER A 6 21.96 36.05 21.51
CA SER A 6 21.82 37.26 20.70
C SER A 6 22.09 37.04 19.21
N SER A 7 21.13 37.46 18.39
CA SER A 7 21.20 37.49 16.92
C SER A 7 22.23 38.54 16.40
N PRO A 8 22.94 38.28 15.29
CA PRO A 8 24.03 39.14 14.81
C PRO A 8 23.49 40.39 14.12
N ARG A 9 23.95 41.55 14.58
CA ARG A 9 23.68 42.86 13.98
C ARG A 9 24.29 42.97 12.58
N THR A 10 23.44 43.37 11.64
CA THR A 10 23.76 43.93 10.32
C THR A 10 24.69 45.15 10.45
N PRO A 11 25.80 45.23 9.69
CA PRO A 11 26.69 46.38 9.75
C PRO A 11 26.16 47.54 8.91
N GLY A 12 25.89 48.66 9.57
CA GLY A 12 25.58 49.96 8.96
C GLY A 12 26.84 50.71 8.47
N PRO A 13 26.66 51.76 7.65
CA PRO A 13 27.72 52.36 6.86
C PRO A 13 28.43 53.51 7.59
N GLY A 14 29.77 53.54 7.52
CA GLY A 14 30.59 54.53 8.22
C GLY A 14 31.96 54.75 7.59
N THR A 15 32.03 55.76 6.72
CA THR A 15 33.16 56.65 6.37
C THR A 15 34.49 56.55 7.17
N ARG A 16 35.65 56.45 6.46
CA ARG A 16 36.82 57.39 6.48
C ARG A 16 38.14 56.77 5.96
N ARG A 17 38.86 57.59 5.14
CA ARG A 17 40.34 57.72 4.93
C ARG A 17 41.10 56.44 4.49
N GLY A 18 41.69 56.32 3.28
CA GLY A 18 42.87 57.03 2.73
C GLY A 18 44.20 56.44 3.27
N PRO A 19 45.38 56.45 2.59
CA PRO A 19 45.72 56.90 1.22
C PRO A 19 46.78 56.05 0.45
N LEU A 20 47.08 56.47 -0.80
CA LEU A 20 48.39 56.52 -1.51
C LEU A 20 49.24 55.24 -1.75
N VAL A 21 49.42 54.89 -3.05
CA VAL A 21 50.67 54.71 -3.86
C VAL A 21 50.16 54.25 -5.25
N GLY A 22 50.53 54.71 -6.46
CA GLY A 22 51.61 55.56 -6.97
C GLY A 22 52.21 54.93 -8.25
N ILE A 23 52.28 55.71 -9.36
CA ILE A 23 53.08 55.51 -10.60
C ILE A 23 52.43 54.57 -11.65
N GLY A 24 52.25 54.87 -12.95
CA GLY A 24 52.70 55.91 -13.90
C GLY A 24 52.18 55.54 -15.33
N PRO A 25 52.66 56.14 -16.44
CA PRO A 25 52.02 57.30 -17.08
C PRO A 25 51.67 57.14 -18.59
N THR A 26 50.82 58.04 -19.10
CA THR A 26 50.99 58.87 -20.34
C THR A 26 49.74 59.02 -21.24
N SER A 27 49.63 60.23 -21.81
CA SER A 27 48.80 60.69 -22.94
C SER A 27 47.51 61.49 -22.63
N THR A 28 47.71 62.75 -22.23
CA THR A 28 46.89 63.91 -22.66
C THR A 28 47.43 64.40 -24.01
N PRO A 29 46.62 64.89 -24.98
CA PRO A 29 46.09 66.26 -24.87
C PRO A 29 44.72 66.50 -25.56
N ARG A 30 43.96 67.49 -25.08
CA ARG A 30 43.72 68.78 -25.77
C ARG A 30 42.48 69.47 -25.19
N ALA A 31 42.67 70.74 -24.91
CA ALA A 31 41.74 71.62 -24.22
C ALA A 31 40.74 72.32 -25.15
N SER A 32 39.66 72.79 -24.52
CA SER A 32 39.00 74.08 -24.74
C SER A 32 37.99 74.19 -25.90
N ARG A 33 36.71 74.37 -25.55
CA ARG A 33 36.05 75.70 -25.59
C ARG A 33 34.65 75.67 -24.97
N ARG A 34 34.40 76.72 -24.19
CA ARG A 34 33.11 77.18 -23.65
C ARG A 34 32.22 77.74 -24.77
N GLY A 35 30.91 77.73 -24.58
CA GLY A 35 30.03 78.73 -25.19
C GLY A 35 28.52 78.42 -25.14
N LEU A 36 27.84 78.99 -24.13
CA LEU A 36 26.55 79.72 -24.18
C LEU A 36 25.30 78.97 -24.69
N SER A 37 24.27 78.65 -23.90
CA SER A 37 23.32 79.45 -23.07
C SER A 37 22.07 79.98 -23.81
N LEU A 38 20.92 79.49 -23.35
CA LEU A 38 19.59 80.13 -23.19
C LEU A 38 18.79 80.65 -24.40
N GLY A 39 17.49 80.32 -24.37
CA GLY A 39 16.40 80.93 -25.15
C GLY A 39 15.38 79.88 -25.58
N SER A 40 14.49 79.36 -24.72
CA SER A 40 13.23 79.97 -24.26
C SER A 40 12.23 80.33 -25.36
N ALA A 41 11.15 79.53 -25.40
CA ALA A 41 9.75 79.95 -25.54
C ALA A 41 9.15 80.17 -26.96
N VAL A 42 8.13 79.32 -27.21
CA VAL A 42 6.77 79.71 -27.61
C VAL A 42 6.56 80.14 -29.07
N ASN A 43 6.08 79.22 -29.91
CA ASN A 43 4.69 79.22 -30.42
C ASN A 43 4.51 78.23 -31.58
N SER A 44 3.46 77.43 -31.46
CA SER A 44 2.76 76.74 -32.54
C SER A 44 2.02 77.74 -33.45
N PRO A 45 1.93 77.41 -34.75
CA PRO A 45 0.62 77.35 -35.42
C PRO A 45 0.55 76.09 -36.34
N VAL A 46 -0.47 75.23 -36.30
CA VAL A 46 -1.87 75.41 -36.71
C VAL A 46 -2.04 75.57 -38.24
N LEU A 47 -2.74 74.56 -38.80
CA LEU A 47 -3.53 74.49 -40.05
C LEU A 47 -2.88 74.04 -41.38
N PHE A 48 -3.26 72.81 -41.76
CA PHE A 48 -3.89 72.36 -43.02
C PHE A 48 -3.47 72.99 -44.36
N SER A 49 -3.14 72.12 -45.34
CA SER A 49 -3.65 72.24 -46.73
C SER A 49 -3.51 70.91 -47.50
N PRO A 50 -4.52 70.49 -48.28
CA PRO A 50 -4.53 69.27 -49.09
C PRO A 50 -4.18 69.53 -50.57
N ALA A 51 -4.04 68.42 -51.33
CA ALA A 51 -4.02 68.30 -52.80
C ALA A 51 -2.63 68.25 -53.49
N GLY A 52 -2.15 67.02 -53.72
CA GLY A 52 -1.08 66.70 -54.66
C GLY A 52 -1.38 65.38 -55.37
N ARG A 53 -1.63 65.46 -56.68
CA ARG A 53 -2.04 64.40 -57.61
C ARG A 53 -0.98 63.31 -57.88
N ARG A 54 -1.49 62.17 -58.34
CA ARG A 54 -0.95 61.19 -59.33
C ARG A 54 -0.03 60.03 -58.84
N SER A 55 -0.64 58.84 -58.88
CA SER A 55 -0.18 57.60 -59.53
C SER A 55 1.25 57.11 -59.30
N SER A 56 1.39 56.03 -58.53
CA SER A 56 1.81 54.74 -59.07
C SER A 56 1.66 53.65 -58.01
N VAL A 57 1.15 52.52 -58.47
CA VAL A 57 0.98 51.26 -57.74
C VAL A 57 2.37 50.71 -57.40
N SER A 58 2.68 50.63 -56.12
CA SER A 58 3.55 49.58 -55.57
C SER A 58 3.29 49.49 -54.08
N SER A 59 2.77 48.34 -53.70
CA SER A 59 2.55 47.83 -52.36
C SER A 59 3.80 48.00 -51.48
N ARG A 60 3.94 49.15 -50.84
CA ARG A 60 4.90 49.35 -49.77
C ARG A 60 4.13 49.19 -48.46
N GLY A 61 4.12 47.97 -47.94
CA GLY A 61 3.71 47.71 -46.57
C GLY A 61 4.53 48.63 -45.66
N THR A 62 3.87 49.63 -45.09
CA THR A 62 4.42 50.33 -43.94
C THR A 62 4.56 49.30 -42.84
N PRO A 63 5.77 49.11 -42.28
CA PRO A 63 5.99 48.14 -41.24
C PRO A 63 5.07 48.53 -40.09
N THR A 64 4.13 47.64 -39.77
CA THR A 64 3.49 47.63 -38.46
C THR A 64 4.64 47.62 -37.47
N ARG A 65 4.90 48.77 -36.86
CA ARG A 65 5.75 48.85 -35.67
C ARG A 65 5.12 47.89 -34.69
N ILE A 66 5.72 46.70 -34.59
CA ILE A 66 5.53 45.78 -33.49
C ILE A 66 5.94 46.62 -32.28
N PHE A 67 4.97 47.12 -31.52
CA PHE A 67 5.26 47.59 -30.18
C PHE A 67 5.76 46.35 -29.44
N PRO A 68 7.01 46.34 -28.94
CA PRO A 68 7.47 45.24 -28.10
C PRO A 68 6.55 45.23 -26.87
N HIS A 69 5.80 44.14 -26.69
CA HIS A 69 4.94 43.94 -25.55
C HIS A 69 5.83 43.99 -24.30
N HIS A 70 5.72 45.06 -23.51
CA HIS A 70 6.48 45.22 -22.27
C HIS A 70 6.05 44.13 -21.28
N SER A 71 7.02 43.38 -20.75
CA SER A 71 6.84 42.48 -19.61
C SER A 71 6.45 43.30 -18.38
N ILE A 72 5.36 42.93 -17.71
CA ILE A 72 4.81 43.68 -16.56
C ILE A 72 5.59 43.38 -15.27
N SER A 73 6.09 42.15 -15.15
CA SER A 73 6.86 41.67 -14.00
C SER A 73 8.11 40.92 -14.48
N GLU A 74 9.21 41.03 -13.73
CA GLU A 74 10.41 40.20 -13.92
C GLU A 74 10.19 38.84 -13.26
N SER A 75 9.62 37.89 -14.01
CA SER A 75 9.55 36.47 -13.63
C SER A 75 10.62 35.67 -14.37
N VAL A 76 11.16 34.65 -13.70
CA VAL A 76 12.30 33.85 -14.17
C VAL A 76 11.85 32.83 -15.22
N ASN A 77 10.80 32.06 -14.92
CA ASN A 77 10.33 30.95 -15.75
C ASN A 77 9.11 31.30 -16.61
N TYR A 78 8.42 32.38 -16.25
CA TYR A 78 7.16 32.78 -16.84
C TYR A 78 7.27 34.08 -17.61
N ASP A 79 6.52 34.20 -18.69
CA ASP A 79 6.28 35.47 -19.35
C ASP A 79 4.93 36.03 -18.92
N VAL A 80 4.97 37.20 -18.29
CA VAL A 80 3.78 37.99 -17.92
C VAL A 80 3.57 39.07 -18.96
N ARG A 81 2.55 38.89 -19.80
CA ARG A 81 2.29 39.75 -20.97
C ARG A 81 0.86 40.27 -20.96
N VAL A 82 0.65 41.50 -21.44
CA VAL A 82 -0.69 42.03 -21.69
C VAL A 82 -1.39 41.15 -22.74
N PHE A 83 -2.60 40.70 -22.42
CA PHE A 83 -3.40 39.83 -23.27
C PHE A 83 -4.45 40.62 -24.07
N GLY A 84 -4.51 40.38 -25.39
CA GLY A 84 -5.51 40.99 -26.26
C GLY A 84 -5.26 42.47 -26.61
N SER A 85 -6.32 43.16 -27.03
CA SER A 85 -6.29 44.60 -27.36
C SER A 85 -6.44 45.48 -26.11
N SER A 86 -6.13 46.77 -26.23
CA SER A 86 -6.41 47.76 -25.19
C SER A 86 -7.86 47.68 -24.69
N LEU A 87 -8.05 47.84 -23.38
CA LEU A 87 -9.38 47.81 -22.75
C LEU A 87 -10.33 48.82 -23.41
N PRO A 88 -11.62 48.47 -23.62
CA PRO A 88 -12.66 49.43 -23.95
C PRO A 88 -12.67 50.65 -23.02
N VAL A 89 -12.93 51.84 -23.59
CA VAL A 89 -12.94 53.12 -22.84
C VAL A 89 -13.85 53.07 -21.62
N LYS A 90 -15.04 52.47 -21.73
CA LYS A 90 -15.98 52.30 -20.62
C LYS A 90 -15.37 51.57 -19.41
N ILE A 91 -14.49 50.61 -19.65
CA ILE A 91 -13.84 49.83 -18.58
C ILE A 91 -12.77 50.67 -17.93
N MET A 92 -11.96 51.37 -18.72
CA MET A 92 -10.96 52.29 -18.18
C MET A 92 -11.61 53.42 -17.37
N GLU A 93 -12.75 53.96 -17.83
CA GLU A 93 -13.54 54.94 -17.08
C GLU A 93 -14.06 54.35 -15.77
N ALA A 94 -14.65 53.15 -15.78
CA ALA A 94 -15.14 52.49 -14.57
C ALA A 94 -14.01 52.23 -13.55
N LEU A 95 -12.85 51.74 -13.98
CA LEU A 95 -11.68 51.51 -13.12
C LEU A 95 -11.12 52.80 -12.53
N THR A 96 -11.16 53.90 -13.29
CA THR A 96 -10.66 55.22 -12.86
C THR A 96 -11.64 55.92 -11.92
N MET A 97 -12.94 55.75 -12.14
CA MET A 97 -13.99 56.34 -11.32
C MET A 97 -14.24 55.57 -10.02
N ALA A 98 -13.84 54.29 -9.96
CA ALA A 98 -14.06 53.46 -8.79
C ALA A 98 -13.31 54.00 -7.57
N GLU A 99 -14.02 54.16 -6.46
CA GLU A 99 -13.43 54.62 -5.20
C GLU A 99 -12.44 53.56 -4.65
N ALA A 100 -11.57 53.95 -3.71
CA ALA A 100 -10.59 53.03 -3.14
C ALA A 100 -11.25 51.85 -2.39
N ASP A 101 -12.44 52.08 -1.82
CA ASP A 101 -13.22 51.08 -1.08
C ASP A 101 -14.26 50.35 -1.95
N GLU A 102 -14.36 50.69 -3.25
CA GLU A 102 -15.31 50.05 -4.17
C GLU A 102 -14.78 48.67 -4.61
N GLN A 103 -15.46 47.59 -4.20
CA GLN A 103 -15.13 46.22 -4.58
C GLN A 103 -15.56 45.95 -6.02
N LEU A 104 -14.58 45.96 -6.93
CA LEU A 104 -14.75 45.52 -8.31
C LEU A 104 -14.44 44.03 -8.42
N SER A 105 -15.21 43.31 -9.23
CA SER A 105 -15.01 41.89 -9.47
C SER A 105 -15.05 41.58 -10.96
N VAL A 106 -14.08 40.80 -11.43
CA VAL A 106 -13.98 40.38 -12.83
C VAL A 106 -14.09 38.87 -12.95
N HIS A 107 -14.82 38.42 -13.97
CA HIS A 107 -14.81 37.02 -14.39
C HIS A 107 -14.42 36.94 -15.87
N VAL A 108 -13.47 36.08 -16.19
CA VAL A 108 -13.08 35.75 -17.57
C VAL A 108 -13.68 34.39 -17.91
N ASP A 109 -14.61 34.38 -18.86
CA ASP A 109 -15.28 33.17 -19.32
C ASP A 109 -14.51 32.52 -20.47
N GLU A 110 -14.49 31.18 -20.49
CA GLU A 110 -13.81 30.37 -21.50
C GLU A 110 -14.23 30.68 -22.95
N GLY A 111 -15.47 31.17 -23.15
CA GLY A 111 -15.99 31.62 -24.44
C GLY A 111 -15.35 32.90 -24.98
N GLY A 112 -14.36 33.46 -24.29
CA GLY A 112 -13.60 34.63 -24.71
C GLY A 112 -14.30 35.95 -24.40
N TRP A 113 -15.14 35.96 -23.37
CA TRP A 113 -15.80 37.15 -22.82
C TRP A 113 -15.26 37.45 -21.43
N ALA A 114 -15.19 38.72 -21.07
CA ALA A 114 -14.90 39.16 -19.72
C ALA A 114 -16.05 40.03 -19.20
N CYS A 115 -16.34 39.87 -17.92
CA CYS A 115 -17.43 40.53 -17.21
C CYS A 115 -16.82 41.29 -16.03
N LEU A 116 -17.02 42.61 -15.99
CA LEU A 116 -16.64 43.47 -14.87
C LEU A 116 -17.92 43.93 -14.17
N VAL A 117 -18.06 43.54 -12.89
CA VAL A 117 -19.13 43.96 -12.01
C VAL A 117 -18.70 45.25 -11.30
N CYS A 118 -19.46 46.31 -11.53
CA CYS A 118 -19.42 47.58 -10.80
C CYS A 118 -20.70 47.70 -9.98
N THR A 119 -20.73 48.57 -8.96
CA THR A 119 -21.83 48.65 -7.97
C THR A 119 -23.24 48.52 -8.55
N GLU A 120 -23.57 49.25 -9.63
CA GLU A 120 -24.90 49.18 -10.27
C GLU A 120 -24.90 48.60 -11.70
N LYS A 121 -23.72 48.22 -12.23
CA LYS A 121 -23.56 47.96 -13.67
C LYS A 121 -22.67 46.76 -13.93
N LEU A 122 -23.01 46.01 -14.97
CA LEU A 122 -22.21 44.92 -15.51
C LEU A 122 -21.68 45.32 -16.89
N LEU A 123 -20.35 45.41 -17.01
CA LEU A 123 -19.67 45.67 -18.26
C LEU A 123 -19.17 44.35 -18.85
N ILE A 124 -19.65 43.99 -20.04
CA ILE A 124 -19.28 42.75 -20.73
C ILE A 124 -18.59 43.08 -22.04
N TRP A 125 -17.42 42.49 -22.29
CA TRP A 125 -16.70 42.70 -23.53
C TRP A 125 -15.96 41.46 -23.99
N LYS A 126 -15.66 41.42 -25.29
CA LYS A 126 -14.91 40.32 -25.90
C LYS A 126 -13.41 40.56 -25.77
N ILE A 127 -12.66 39.57 -25.30
CA ILE A 127 -11.21 39.67 -25.03
C ILE A 127 -10.34 39.14 -26.19
N ALA A 128 -10.82 38.12 -26.90
CA ALA A 128 -10.18 37.56 -28.09
C ALA A 128 -10.81 38.16 -29.36
N VAL A 129 -10.26 39.27 -29.84
CA VAL A 129 -10.66 39.89 -31.11
C VAL A 129 -9.68 39.45 -32.20
N SER A 130 -10.17 38.75 -33.22
CA SER A 130 -9.40 38.49 -34.43
C SER A 130 -8.90 39.82 -35.01
N PRO A 131 -7.65 39.93 -35.48
CA PRO A 131 -7.09 41.17 -36.03
C PRO A 131 -7.90 41.78 -37.20
N VAL A 132 -8.85 41.02 -37.76
CA VAL A 132 -9.70 41.40 -38.88
C VAL A 132 -10.92 42.27 -38.48
N THR A 133 -11.43 42.15 -37.25
CA THR A 133 -12.65 42.88 -36.81
C THR A 133 -12.31 44.12 -35.99
N LYS A 134 -12.43 45.32 -36.58
CA LYS A 134 -12.07 46.62 -35.97
C LYS A 134 -13.00 47.15 -34.86
N LEU A 135 -14.05 46.42 -34.48
CA LEU A 135 -15.02 46.87 -33.47
C LEU A 135 -14.90 45.99 -32.22
N SER A 136 -14.40 46.57 -31.13
CA SER A 136 -14.49 45.95 -29.80
C SER A 136 -15.95 46.00 -29.35
N VAL A 137 -16.55 44.82 -29.18
CA VAL A 137 -17.90 44.72 -28.62
C VAL A 137 -17.79 44.88 -27.11
N CYS A 138 -18.34 45.98 -26.59
CA CYS A 138 -18.49 46.25 -25.16
C CYS A 138 -19.93 46.67 -24.89
N LYS A 139 -20.56 46.02 -23.92
CA LYS A 139 -21.98 46.13 -23.56
C LYS A 139 -22.11 46.48 -22.08
N GLU A 140 -23.10 47.29 -21.76
CA GLU A 140 -23.37 47.76 -20.40
C GLU A 140 -24.77 47.33 -20.01
N LEU A 141 -24.86 46.51 -18.98
CA LEU A 141 -26.12 45.96 -18.48
C LEU A 141 -26.39 46.53 -17.09
N GLN A 142 -27.61 47.00 -16.87
CA GLN A 142 -28.03 47.49 -15.56
C GLN A 142 -28.28 46.31 -14.62
N LEU A 143 -27.56 46.27 -13.49
CA LEU A 143 -27.77 45.24 -12.48
C LEU A 143 -29.12 45.45 -11.76
N PRO A 144 -29.75 44.37 -11.26
CA PRO A 144 -30.84 44.50 -10.30
C PRO A 144 -30.37 45.28 -9.05
N PRO A 145 -31.24 46.08 -8.42
CA PRO A 145 -30.89 46.79 -7.19
C PRO A 145 -30.58 45.77 -6.08
N SER A 146 -29.50 46.02 -5.33
CA SER A 146 -29.06 45.19 -4.20
C SER A 146 -28.47 46.10 -3.13
N ASP A 147 -28.66 45.72 -1.87
CA ASP A 147 -28.02 46.40 -0.74
C ASP A 147 -26.60 45.86 -0.48
N PHE A 148 -26.20 44.78 -1.18
CA PHE A 148 -24.88 44.18 -1.11
C PHE A 148 -24.03 44.45 -2.35
N HIS A 149 -22.72 44.37 -2.18
CA HIS A 149 -21.78 44.42 -3.31
C HIS A 149 -22.00 43.25 -4.27
N GLY A 150 -22.04 43.56 -5.56
CA GLY A 150 -22.08 42.57 -6.62
C GLY A 150 -20.78 41.76 -6.70
N SER A 151 -20.88 40.50 -7.13
CA SER A 151 -19.73 39.62 -7.38
C SER A 151 -19.83 39.06 -8.80
N ALA A 152 -18.70 38.93 -9.48
CA ALA A 152 -18.67 38.27 -10.78
C ALA A 152 -18.99 36.76 -10.68
N ASP A 153 -18.87 36.15 -9.49
CA ASP A 153 -19.31 34.77 -9.23
C ASP A 153 -20.84 34.59 -9.34
N LEU A 154 -21.60 35.69 -9.30
CA LEU A 154 -23.05 35.70 -9.48
C LEU A 154 -23.46 36.14 -10.89
N VAL A 155 -22.53 36.11 -11.84
CA VAL A 155 -22.76 36.38 -13.26
C VAL A 155 -22.44 35.11 -14.05
N ALA A 156 -23.37 34.66 -14.88
CA ALA A 156 -23.19 33.49 -15.72
C ALA A 156 -23.55 33.79 -17.18
N LEU A 157 -22.70 33.31 -18.10
CA LEU A 157 -22.90 33.39 -19.54
C LEU A 157 -23.31 32.03 -20.07
N SER A 158 -24.33 31.99 -20.92
CA SER A 158 -24.77 30.79 -21.61
C SER A 158 -24.82 31.03 -23.11
N TYR A 159 -24.32 30.07 -23.88
CA TYR A 159 -24.14 30.15 -25.32
C TYR A 159 -25.17 29.24 -26.02
N ALA A 160 -25.94 29.80 -26.95
CA ALA A 160 -26.79 28.98 -27.81
C ALA A 160 -25.93 28.03 -28.65
N ALA A 161 -26.25 26.73 -28.65
CA ALA A 161 -25.47 25.69 -29.31
C ALA A 161 -25.37 25.94 -30.84
N THR A 162 -24.27 26.53 -31.27
CA THR A 162 -23.82 26.54 -32.67
C THR A 162 -22.43 25.95 -32.72
N SER A 163 -22.29 24.83 -33.44
CA SER A 163 -21.04 24.11 -33.64
C SER A 163 -19.96 25.01 -34.24
N GLY A 164 -18.88 25.25 -33.50
CA GLY A 164 -17.57 25.66 -34.04
C GLY A 164 -17.40 27.11 -34.50
N GLU A 165 -18.45 27.94 -34.50
CA GLU A 165 -18.34 29.35 -34.92
C GLU A 165 -18.29 30.33 -33.74
N VAL A 166 -17.56 31.42 -33.96
CA VAL A 166 -17.47 32.58 -33.07
C VAL A 166 -18.88 33.00 -32.63
N HIS A 167 -19.21 32.82 -31.35
CA HIS A 167 -20.52 33.21 -30.83
C HIS A 167 -20.80 34.68 -31.10
N SER A 168 -21.82 34.94 -31.93
CA SER A 168 -22.31 36.28 -32.18
C SER A 168 -22.87 36.87 -30.88
N VAL A 169 -22.86 38.20 -30.76
CA VAL A 169 -23.46 38.91 -29.62
C VAL A 169 -24.94 38.52 -29.42
N GLN A 170 -25.62 38.05 -30.46
CA GLN A 170 -27.01 37.62 -30.37
C GLN A 170 -27.19 36.26 -29.69
N ALA A 171 -26.18 35.40 -29.73
CA ALA A 171 -26.22 34.02 -29.23
C ALA A 171 -25.76 33.88 -27.75
N VAL A 172 -25.31 34.98 -27.15
CA VAL A 172 -24.89 35.02 -25.74
C VAL A 172 -26.08 35.47 -24.90
N SER A 173 -26.48 34.64 -23.95
CA SER A 173 -27.44 34.99 -22.90
C SER A 173 -26.70 35.21 -21.58
N VAL A 174 -27.22 36.11 -20.76
CA VAL A 174 -26.58 36.53 -19.50
C VAL A 174 -27.60 36.38 -18.39
N MET A 175 -27.22 35.72 -17.31
CA MET A 175 -28.00 35.72 -16.07
C MET A 175 -27.15 36.31 -14.95
N VAL A 176 -27.76 37.16 -14.13
CA VAL A 176 -27.13 37.73 -12.95
C VAL A 176 -28.02 37.52 -11.75
N ALA A 177 -27.43 37.17 -10.61
CA ALA A 177 -28.09 37.11 -9.33
C ALA A 177 -27.48 38.12 -8.34
N THR A 178 -28.30 38.58 -7.40
CA THR A 178 -27.87 39.35 -6.22
C THR A 178 -27.66 38.41 -5.03
N LYS A 179 -26.99 38.87 -3.98
CA LYS A 179 -26.80 38.06 -2.76
C LYS A 179 -28.13 37.72 -2.08
N GLU A 180 -29.16 38.52 -2.28
CA GLU A 180 -30.51 38.35 -1.74
C GLU A 180 -31.39 37.40 -2.58
N GLY A 181 -30.98 37.07 -3.81
CA GLY A 181 -31.74 36.16 -4.70
C GLY A 181 -32.58 36.84 -5.78
N SER A 182 -32.50 38.17 -5.94
CA SER A 182 -33.02 38.85 -7.14
C SER A 182 -32.20 38.45 -8.36
N ILE A 183 -32.86 38.01 -9.43
CA ILE A 183 -32.25 37.51 -10.66
C ILE A 183 -32.73 38.32 -11.84
N ARG A 184 -31.80 38.68 -12.73
CA ARG A 184 -32.07 39.31 -14.02
C ARG A 184 -31.47 38.47 -15.15
N TYR A 185 -32.27 38.21 -16.19
CA TYR A 185 -31.86 37.42 -17.35
C TYR A 185 -32.02 38.21 -18.65
N TRP A 186 -30.94 38.27 -19.44
CA TRP A 186 -30.95 38.76 -20.81
C TRP A 186 -30.88 37.57 -21.78
N PRO A 187 -31.93 37.30 -22.56
CA PRO A 187 -31.92 36.23 -23.55
C PRO A 187 -30.88 36.43 -24.65
N SER A 188 -30.46 37.67 -24.88
CA SER A 188 -29.50 38.02 -25.93
C SER A 188 -28.76 39.30 -25.56
N LEU A 189 -27.43 39.23 -25.51
CA LEU A 189 -26.54 40.36 -25.21
C LEU A 189 -26.64 41.49 -26.26
N ALA A 190 -27.21 41.23 -27.44
CA ALA A 190 -27.49 42.26 -28.44
C ALA A 190 -28.61 43.23 -28.02
N ARG A 191 -29.50 42.83 -27.10
CA ARG A 191 -30.66 43.61 -26.64
C ARG A 191 -30.56 43.93 -25.15
N GLU A 192 -29.80 44.98 -24.83
CA GLU A 192 -29.53 45.43 -23.45
C GLU A 192 -30.82 45.74 -22.65
N ASP A 193 -31.85 46.24 -23.33
CA ASP A 193 -33.13 46.64 -22.71
C ASP A 193 -34.14 45.48 -22.55
N THR A 194 -33.87 44.31 -23.14
CA THR A 194 -34.78 43.15 -23.09
C THR A 194 -34.30 42.15 -22.06
N TYR A 195 -34.84 42.25 -20.86
CA TYR A 195 -34.56 41.33 -19.76
C TYR A 195 -35.82 40.87 -19.05
N SER A 196 -35.67 39.80 -18.28
CA SER A 196 -36.67 39.26 -17.38
C SER A 196 -36.15 39.24 -15.96
N ASP A 197 -36.94 39.76 -15.03
CA ASP A 197 -36.63 39.74 -13.60
C ASP A 197 -37.43 38.65 -12.88
N THR A 198 -36.79 37.98 -11.93
CA THR A 198 -37.42 37.06 -10.98
C THR A 198 -36.71 37.16 -9.63
N CYS A 199 -37.26 36.54 -8.59
CA CYS A 199 -36.60 36.44 -7.28
C CYS A 199 -36.73 35.01 -6.78
N VAL A 200 -35.64 34.45 -6.25
CA VAL A 200 -35.63 33.15 -5.56
C VAL A 200 -35.67 33.42 -4.07
N ASP A 201 -36.63 32.82 -3.38
CA ASP A 201 -36.68 32.83 -1.91
C ASP A 201 -35.86 31.66 -1.36
N LEU A 202 -34.68 31.94 -0.83
CA LEU A 202 -33.77 30.96 -0.22
C LEU A 202 -34.02 30.77 1.30
N GLY A 203 -35.00 31.47 1.88
CA GLY A 203 -35.17 31.60 3.33
C GLY A 203 -34.19 32.62 3.90
N GLY A 204 -34.70 33.55 4.73
CA GLY A 204 -34.09 34.84 5.07
C GLY A 204 -32.69 34.91 5.70
N GLU A 205 -31.96 33.80 5.83
CA GLU A 205 -30.57 33.78 6.34
C GLU A 205 -29.55 33.29 5.30
N LYS A 206 -29.97 32.83 4.11
CA LYS A 206 -29.06 32.20 3.14
C LYS A 206 -28.79 33.12 1.96
N MET A 207 -27.57 33.65 1.90
CA MET A 207 -27.11 34.47 0.76
C MET A 207 -26.70 33.62 -0.44
N CYS A 208 -26.93 34.11 -1.65
CA CYS A 208 -26.39 33.54 -2.88
C CYS A 208 -24.86 33.68 -2.93
N ARG A 209 -24.17 32.62 -3.38
CA ARG A 209 -22.71 32.59 -3.50
C ARG A 209 -22.23 32.43 -4.94
N PHE A 210 -22.81 31.48 -5.69
CA PHE A 210 -22.40 31.19 -7.07
C PHE A 210 -23.61 31.08 -8.00
N LEU A 211 -23.46 31.56 -9.24
CA LEU A 211 -24.37 31.32 -10.34
C LEU A 211 -23.60 30.65 -11.48
N THR A 212 -24.02 29.47 -11.91
CA THR A 212 -23.32 28.68 -12.92
C THR A 212 -24.24 28.36 -14.09
N ALA A 213 -23.80 28.63 -15.32
CA ALA A 213 -24.50 28.16 -16.52
C ALA A 213 -24.23 26.66 -16.72
N VAL A 214 -25.30 25.88 -16.91
CA VAL A 214 -25.24 24.44 -17.11
C VAL A 214 -25.91 24.04 -18.43
N GLN A 215 -26.01 22.75 -18.71
CA GLN A 215 -26.61 22.24 -19.94
C GLN A 215 -28.07 22.71 -20.15
N GLY A 216 -28.49 22.72 -21.42
CA GLY A 216 -29.85 23.08 -21.83
C GLY A 216 -30.16 24.58 -21.77
N GLY A 217 -29.15 25.44 -21.57
CA GLY A 217 -29.36 26.87 -21.37
C GLY A 217 -29.97 27.23 -20.00
N SER A 218 -29.91 26.28 -19.06
CA SER A 218 -30.32 26.49 -17.67
C SER A 218 -29.15 26.94 -16.80
N PHE A 219 -29.45 27.40 -15.59
CA PHE A 219 -28.48 27.91 -14.63
C PHE A 219 -28.71 27.28 -13.27
N ILE A 220 -27.67 27.21 -12.44
CA ILE A 220 -27.78 26.81 -11.04
C ILE A 220 -27.35 27.96 -10.16
N LEU A 221 -28.26 28.41 -9.30
CA LEU A 221 -28.00 29.34 -8.23
C LEU A 221 -27.69 28.56 -6.96
N SER A 222 -26.52 28.82 -6.37
CA SER A 222 -26.01 28.13 -5.20
C SER A 222 -25.86 29.10 -4.03
N SER A 223 -26.42 28.76 -2.87
CA SER A 223 -26.32 29.55 -1.64
C SER A 223 -25.07 29.22 -0.82
N VAL A 224 -24.69 30.10 0.10
CA VAL A 224 -23.61 29.86 1.08
C VAL A 224 -23.87 28.58 1.90
N GLY A 225 -25.14 28.29 2.22
CA GLY A 225 -25.55 27.07 2.93
C GLY A 225 -25.75 25.85 2.03
N SER A 226 -25.08 25.79 0.86
CA SER A 226 -25.12 24.69 -0.12
C SER A 226 -26.46 24.44 -0.82
N GLN A 227 -27.55 25.14 -0.49
CA GLN A 227 -28.84 24.98 -1.21
C GLN A 227 -28.71 25.38 -2.70
N LEU A 228 -29.21 24.53 -3.59
CA LEU A 228 -29.12 24.68 -5.04
C LEU A 228 -30.51 24.89 -5.65
N VAL A 229 -30.62 25.84 -6.57
CA VAL A 229 -31.85 26.12 -7.33
C VAL A 229 -31.52 26.17 -8.82
N ARG A 230 -32.13 25.29 -9.60
CA ARG A 230 -32.06 25.30 -11.06
C ARG A 230 -33.02 26.36 -11.60
N LEU A 231 -32.51 27.22 -12.47
CA LEU A 231 -33.20 28.31 -13.13
C LEU A 231 -33.28 28.00 -14.62
N ILE A 232 -34.48 27.88 -15.16
CA ILE A 232 -34.73 27.51 -16.55
C ILE A 232 -35.46 28.67 -17.24
N PRO A 233 -34.76 29.47 -18.06
CA PRO A 233 -35.39 30.53 -18.83
C PRO A 233 -36.25 29.97 -19.97
N GLU A 234 -37.52 30.35 -20.01
CA GLU A 234 -38.44 30.02 -21.08
C GLU A 234 -38.43 31.08 -22.19
N SER A 235 -38.81 30.69 -23.41
CA SER A 235 -39.04 31.63 -24.52
C SER A 235 -40.12 32.68 -24.24
N SER A 236 -41.00 32.42 -23.25
CA SER A 236 -42.01 33.35 -22.74
C SER A 236 -41.42 34.54 -21.97
N GLY A 237 -40.13 34.46 -21.61
CA GLY A 237 -39.47 35.40 -20.70
C GLY A 237 -39.65 35.04 -19.22
N LYS A 238 -40.40 33.99 -18.86
CA LYS A 238 -40.45 33.50 -17.48
C LYS A 238 -39.21 32.66 -17.15
N ILE A 239 -38.81 32.69 -15.88
CA ILE A 239 -37.71 31.85 -15.37
C ILE A 239 -38.34 30.84 -14.41
N HIS A 240 -38.37 29.57 -14.81
CA HIS A 240 -38.83 28.49 -13.97
C HIS A 240 -37.76 28.17 -12.91
N GLN A 241 -38.19 27.95 -11.66
CA GLN A 241 -37.31 27.72 -10.52
C GLN A 241 -37.57 26.32 -9.97
N HIS A 242 -36.53 25.51 -9.86
CA HIS A 242 -36.61 24.16 -9.32
C HIS A 242 -35.53 23.96 -8.25
N VAL A 243 -35.92 23.73 -7.00
CA VAL A 243 -34.97 23.48 -5.90
C VAL A 243 -34.46 22.04 -5.99
N LEU A 244 -33.14 21.84 -6.05
CA LEU A 244 -32.58 20.49 -6.13
C LEU A 244 -32.63 19.81 -4.74
N PRO A 245 -33.17 18.58 -4.63
CA PRO A 245 -33.32 17.89 -3.35
C PRO A 245 -31.99 17.31 -2.85
N GLN A 246 -31.36 17.91 -1.84
CA GLN A 246 -30.16 17.34 -1.22
C GLN A 246 -30.49 16.02 -0.49
N GLY A 247 -29.86 14.93 -0.89
CA GLY A 247 -30.12 13.58 -0.40
C GLY A 247 -29.89 13.44 1.11
N GLN A 248 -30.98 13.26 1.86
CA GLN A 248 -30.97 12.56 3.14
C GLN A 248 -30.81 11.05 2.88
N GLY A 249 -29.99 10.38 3.68
CA GLY A 249 -29.52 9.01 3.46
C GLY A 249 -30.57 7.99 3.00
N MET A 250 -30.09 6.98 2.27
CA MET A 250 -30.77 5.89 1.55
C MET A 250 -31.69 4.98 2.40
N LEU A 251 -32.34 5.47 3.47
CA LEU A 251 -33.33 4.72 4.28
C LEU A 251 -34.55 5.54 4.71
N SER A 252 -34.78 6.75 4.18
CA SER A 252 -36.05 7.49 4.43
C SER A 252 -37.13 7.24 3.37
N GLY A 253 -36.88 6.38 2.37
CA GLY A 253 -37.83 6.06 1.30
C GLY A 253 -39.02 5.18 1.69
N ILE A 254 -39.04 4.61 2.90
CA ILE A 254 -40.16 3.77 3.39
C ILE A 254 -40.74 4.43 4.64
N GLY A 255 -41.32 5.63 4.48
CA GLY A 255 -41.75 6.44 5.61
C GLY A 255 -42.71 7.57 5.27
N ARG A 256 -43.82 7.26 4.61
CA ARG A 256 -45.05 8.08 4.47
C ARG A 256 -44.91 9.45 3.79
N ARG A 257 -45.60 9.54 2.65
CA ARG A 257 -46.31 10.75 2.19
C ARG A 257 -47.14 11.31 3.34
N VAL A 258 -46.69 12.38 3.98
CA VAL A 258 -47.56 13.28 4.73
C VAL A 258 -47.37 14.67 4.16
N SER A 259 -48.48 15.19 3.67
CA SER A 259 -48.61 16.46 2.98
C SER A 259 -48.03 17.62 3.78
N SER A 260 -47.57 18.63 3.03
CA SER A 260 -47.28 19.99 3.46
C SER A 260 -48.28 20.47 4.51
N LEU A 261 -47.84 20.62 5.77
CA LEU A 261 -48.42 21.54 6.78
C LEU A 261 -47.67 21.57 8.14
N PHE A 262 -46.51 20.92 8.29
CA PHE A 262 -45.63 21.16 9.44
C PHE A 262 -44.21 21.48 8.96
N GLY A 263 -43.95 22.77 8.71
CA GLY A 263 -42.59 23.28 8.75
C GLY A 263 -42.14 23.29 10.19
N ILE A 264 -41.13 22.48 10.52
CA ILE A 264 -40.22 22.58 11.66
C ILE A 264 -39.05 21.63 11.30
N LEU A 265 -37.87 22.23 11.04
CA LEU A 265 -36.54 21.61 11.02
C LEU A 265 -36.22 20.66 9.85
N SER A 266 -35.98 21.21 8.65
CA SER A 266 -34.82 20.69 7.89
C SER A 266 -33.60 20.94 8.77
N PRO A 267 -32.78 19.93 9.11
CA PRO A 267 -31.59 20.17 9.91
C PRO A 267 -30.74 21.22 9.17
N THR A 268 -30.47 22.33 9.84
CA THR A 268 -29.48 23.31 9.40
C THR A 268 -28.16 22.58 9.43
N SER A 269 -27.79 21.96 8.32
CA SER A 269 -26.43 21.52 8.13
C SER A 269 -25.58 22.80 8.06
N ASP A 270 -24.66 22.98 9.01
CA ASP A 270 -23.64 24.05 9.00
C ASP A 270 -22.61 23.85 7.87
N LEU A 271 -23.07 23.37 6.71
CA LEU A 271 -22.26 23.14 5.53
C LEU A 271 -22.10 24.46 4.80
N MET A 272 -20.90 25.03 4.89
CA MET A 272 -20.53 26.18 4.10
C MET A 272 -20.09 25.71 2.72
N LEU A 273 -20.76 26.17 1.67
CA LEU A 273 -20.36 25.93 0.28
C LEU A 273 -19.08 26.70 -0.01
N ALA A 274 -17.98 26.01 -0.32
CA ALA A 274 -16.71 26.62 -0.68
C ALA A 274 -16.65 26.99 -2.17
N SER A 275 -16.98 26.04 -3.07
CA SER A 275 -16.91 26.22 -4.52
C SER A 275 -17.87 25.30 -5.28
N VAL A 276 -18.10 25.60 -6.56
CA VAL A 276 -18.91 24.81 -7.49
C VAL A 276 -18.18 24.64 -8.82
N LEU A 277 -18.44 23.53 -9.49
CA LEU A 277 -17.83 23.19 -10.77
C LEU A 277 -18.88 22.57 -11.70
N TRP A 278 -18.93 23.05 -12.94
CA TRP A 278 -19.71 22.44 -14.01
C TRP A 278 -18.77 21.77 -15.03
N ASP A 279 -18.86 20.45 -15.12
CA ASP A 279 -18.18 19.65 -16.13
C ASP A 279 -19.07 19.50 -17.37
N ARG A 280 -18.69 20.19 -18.45
CA ARG A 280 -19.37 20.12 -19.75
C ARG A 280 -19.20 18.75 -20.43
N GLY A 281 -18.11 18.03 -20.15
CA GLY A 281 -17.82 16.73 -20.75
C GLY A 281 -18.69 15.63 -20.16
N GLY A 282 -18.77 15.58 -18.83
CA GLY A 282 -19.57 14.61 -18.08
C GLY A 282 -21.02 15.02 -17.79
N SER A 283 -21.48 16.20 -18.23
CA SER A 283 -22.80 16.76 -17.88
C SER A 283 -23.06 16.76 -16.36
N SER A 284 -22.00 17.00 -15.59
CA SER A 284 -21.94 16.79 -14.15
C SER A 284 -21.67 18.09 -13.41
N PHE A 285 -22.44 18.34 -12.35
CA PHE A 285 -22.29 19.50 -11.48
C PHE A 285 -21.80 19.07 -10.10
N TYR A 286 -20.69 19.67 -9.66
CA TYR A 286 -20.07 19.37 -8.38
C TYR A 286 -20.19 20.56 -7.42
N THR A 287 -20.42 20.25 -6.15
CA THR A 287 -20.39 21.23 -5.07
C THR A 287 -19.40 20.80 -4.02
N LEU A 288 -18.43 21.67 -3.69
CA LEU A 288 -17.50 21.49 -2.59
C LEU A 288 -17.99 22.28 -1.38
N THR A 289 -18.25 21.61 -0.27
CA THR A 289 -18.55 22.23 1.02
C THR A 289 -17.38 22.07 1.99
N SER A 290 -17.52 22.60 3.20
CA SER A 290 -16.57 22.40 4.30
C SER A 290 -16.34 20.93 4.67
N SER A 291 -17.23 20.01 4.28
CA SER A 291 -17.08 18.59 4.62
C SER A 291 -17.27 17.61 3.46
N ASN A 292 -17.94 17.99 2.37
CA ASN A 292 -18.30 17.04 1.31
C ASN A 292 -18.16 17.61 -0.11
N ILE A 293 -17.94 16.70 -1.06
CA ILE A 293 -18.17 16.93 -2.48
C ILE A 293 -19.42 16.17 -2.87
N SER A 294 -20.42 16.86 -3.43
CA SER A 294 -21.60 16.22 -4.01
C SER A 294 -21.58 16.33 -5.52
N LYS A 295 -21.88 15.23 -6.20
CA LYS A 295 -21.98 15.14 -7.66
C LYS A 295 -23.43 15.02 -8.11
N TRP A 296 -23.81 15.83 -9.08
CA TRP A 296 -25.12 15.85 -9.71
C TRP A 296 -25.00 15.61 -11.21
N GLU A 297 -25.74 14.65 -11.74
CA GLU A 297 -25.95 14.51 -13.19
C GLU A 297 -27.14 15.39 -13.58
N LEU A 298 -26.94 16.22 -14.61
CA LEU A 298 -27.93 17.17 -15.08
C LEU A 298 -28.17 16.98 -16.58
N ASP A 299 -29.36 16.50 -16.90
CA ASP A 299 -29.86 16.47 -18.27
C ASP A 299 -30.72 17.70 -18.56
N ASP A 300 -31.18 17.86 -19.80
CA ASP A 300 -32.11 18.94 -20.21
C ASP A 300 -33.41 18.98 -19.39
N SER A 301 -33.83 17.87 -18.78
CA SER A 301 -35.10 17.77 -18.03
C SER A 301 -35.03 16.96 -16.73
N SER A 302 -33.86 16.45 -16.37
CA SER A 302 -33.68 15.59 -15.20
C SER A 302 -32.49 16.06 -14.35
N GLU A 303 -32.62 15.94 -13.03
CA GLU A 303 -31.57 16.20 -12.06
C GLU A 303 -31.47 15.02 -11.10
N LYS A 304 -30.27 14.46 -10.96
CA LYS A 304 -30.04 13.35 -10.04
C LYS A 304 -28.76 13.56 -9.26
N GLN A 305 -28.84 13.54 -7.94
CA GLN A 305 -27.64 13.43 -7.10
C GLN A 305 -27.10 12.01 -7.22
N VAL A 306 -25.88 11.88 -7.75
CA VAL A 306 -25.22 10.58 -7.98
C VAL A 306 -24.60 10.07 -6.69
N HIS A 307 -23.79 10.92 -6.04
CA HIS A 307 -23.16 10.58 -4.76
C HIS A 307 -22.77 11.84 -3.96
N SER A 308 -22.44 11.62 -2.69
CA SER A 308 -21.84 12.59 -1.77
C SER A 308 -20.62 11.95 -1.12
N TRP A 309 -19.44 12.50 -1.34
CA TRP A 309 -18.16 12.03 -0.81
C TRP A 309 -17.70 12.92 0.35
N ASP A 310 -17.29 12.32 1.46
CA ASP A 310 -16.88 13.05 2.67
C ASP A 310 -15.39 13.40 2.58
N VAL A 311 -15.14 14.63 2.18
CA VAL A 311 -13.80 15.18 1.93
C VAL A 311 -13.03 15.29 3.24
N HIS A 312 -13.69 15.72 4.32
CA HIS A 312 -13.00 15.96 5.59
C HIS A 312 -12.52 14.66 6.22
N ARG A 313 -13.32 13.59 6.15
CA ARG A 313 -12.89 12.28 6.63
C ARG A 313 -11.70 11.73 5.83
N THR A 314 -11.73 11.84 4.51
CA THR A 314 -10.72 11.21 3.66
C THR A 314 -9.45 12.05 3.52
N LEU A 315 -9.56 13.36 3.31
CA LEU A 315 -8.41 14.21 3.02
C LEU A 315 -7.69 14.75 4.26
N LYS A 316 -8.34 14.82 5.42
CA LYS A 316 -7.71 15.44 6.61
C LYS A 316 -6.40 14.76 6.97
N GLU A 317 -6.39 13.44 6.98
CA GLU A 317 -5.18 12.66 7.28
C GLU A 317 -4.13 12.82 6.20
N SER A 318 -4.49 12.70 4.91
CA SER A 318 -3.55 12.86 3.79
C SER A 318 -2.90 14.25 3.73
N ILE A 319 -3.65 15.31 3.99
CA ILE A 319 -3.12 16.69 4.03
C ILE A 319 -2.21 16.87 5.25
N THR A 320 -2.62 16.36 6.41
CA THR A 320 -1.84 16.47 7.64
C THR A 320 -0.52 15.72 7.54
N ASP A 321 -0.54 14.52 6.96
CA ASP A 321 0.66 13.70 6.70
C ASP A 321 1.59 14.36 5.65
N ALA A 322 1.03 14.93 4.58
CA ALA A 322 1.82 15.61 3.56
C ALA A 322 2.56 16.85 4.08
N VAL A 323 1.99 17.58 5.05
CA VAL A 323 2.60 18.81 5.62
C VAL A 323 3.47 18.52 6.85
N TRP A 324 3.00 17.69 7.80
CA TRP A 324 3.66 17.44 9.09
C TRP A 324 4.06 15.98 9.33
N GLY A 325 3.85 15.04 8.41
CA GLY A 325 4.11 13.60 8.62
C GLY A 325 5.57 13.24 8.89
N SER A 326 6.50 14.13 8.54
CA SER A 326 7.93 13.98 8.84
C SER A 326 8.35 14.54 10.21
N GLU A 327 7.43 15.18 10.95
CA GLU A 327 7.71 15.77 12.26
C GLU A 327 7.69 14.72 13.37
N SER A 328 8.70 14.76 14.24
CA SER A 328 8.86 13.79 15.33
C SER A 328 7.71 13.77 16.36
N ASN A 329 6.95 14.86 16.46
CA ASN A 329 5.79 15.02 17.34
C ASN A 329 4.45 14.99 16.57
N TYR A 330 4.42 14.38 15.38
CA TYR A 330 3.26 14.29 14.48
C TYR A 330 1.94 13.96 15.20
N GLU A 331 1.91 12.93 16.06
CA GLU A 331 0.69 12.52 16.77
C GLU A 331 0.11 13.63 17.68
N ALA A 332 0.95 14.49 18.24
CA ALA A 332 0.50 15.63 19.04
C ALA A 332 0.00 16.80 18.18
N ILE A 333 0.59 16.99 16.99
CA ILE A 333 0.19 18.03 16.03
C ILE A 333 -1.14 17.66 15.37
N LYS A 334 -1.31 16.39 15.01
CA LYS A 334 -2.43 15.83 14.22
C LYS A 334 -3.82 16.25 14.73
N GLU A 335 -4.02 16.31 16.05
CA GLU A 335 -5.31 16.71 16.63
C GLU A 335 -5.61 18.21 16.48
N GLY A 336 -4.59 19.06 16.37
CA GLY A 336 -4.72 20.52 16.33
C GLY A 336 -4.61 21.15 14.95
N VAL A 337 -4.54 20.36 13.88
CA VAL A 337 -4.47 20.88 12.49
C VAL A 337 -5.85 21.35 12.03
N ASN A 338 -5.91 22.58 11.51
CA ASN A 338 -7.09 23.15 10.88
C ASN A 338 -6.94 23.06 9.36
N ILE A 339 -8.03 22.71 8.67
CA ILE A 339 -8.07 22.57 7.21
C ILE A 339 -9.31 23.27 6.69
N GLN A 340 -9.14 24.12 5.70
CA GLN A 340 -10.21 24.80 4.99
C GLN A 340 -10.13 24.50 3.49
N TYR A 341 -11.23 24.05 2.91
CA TYR A 341 -11.35 23.84 1.47
C TYR A 341 -11.79 25.14 0.79
N LEU A 342 -11.10 25.55 -0.26
CA LEU A 342 -11.23 26.88 -0.85
C LEU A 342 -11.85 26.86 -2.25
N ASP A 343 -11.39 25.96 -3.12
CA ASP A 343 -11.83 25.93 -4.52
C ASP A 343 -11.84 24.51 -5.12
N LEU A 344 -12.64 24.32 -6.17
CA LEU A 344 -12.81 23.07 -6.89
C LEU A 344 -12.69 23.30 -8.40
N LYS A 345 -11.76 22.59 -9.04
CA LYS A 345 -11.58 22.54 -10.51
C LYS A 345 -11.41 21.09 -10.97
N GLN A 346 -11.17 20.91 -12.26
CA GLN A 346 -10.96 19.59 -12.86
C GLN A 346 -9.95 19.70 -14.00
N ASN A 347 -9.18 18.63 -14.18
CA ASN A 347 -8.33 18.39 -15.33
C ASN A 347 -8.44 16.92 -15.78
N CYS A 348 -7.55 16.48 -16.68
CA CYS A 348 -7.51 15.11 -17.19
C CYS A 348 -7.17 14.05 -16.13
N ASP A 349 -6.60 14.44 -15.00
CA ASP A 349 -6.21 13.53 -13.91
C ASP A 349 -7.31 13.37 -12.86
N GLY A 350 -8.31 14.27 -12.84
CA GLY A 350 -9.46 14.18 -11.94
C GLY A 350 -9.94 15.54 -11.42
N LEU A 351 -10.60 15.52 -10.26
CA LEU A 351 -11.00 16.72 -9.53
C LEU A 351 -9.81 17.29 -8.75
N LEU A 352 -9.66 18.61 -8.83
CA LEU A 352 -8.62 19.38 -8.17
C LEU A 352 -9.25 20.20 -7.05
N ILE A 353 -8.84 19.93 -5.81
CA ILE A 353 -9.34 20.59 -4.61
C ILE A 353 -8.21 21.46 -4.07
N LEU A 354 -8.44 22.77 -3.94
CA LEU A 354 -7.54 23.66 -3.23
C LEU A 354 -7.91 23.65 -1.74
N ALA A 355 -6.94 23.33 -0.88
CA ALA A 355 -7.07 23.40 0.57
C ALA A 355 -5.99 24.30 1.18
N ALA A 356 -6.32 24.92 2.30
CA ALA A 356 -5.39 25.62 3.18
C ALA A 356 -5.34 24.89 4.53
N ALA A 357 -4.14 24.53 4.98
CA ALA A 357 -3.92 23.91 6.28
C ALA A 357 -3.03 24.78 7.17
N TRP A 358 -3.33 24.85 8.47
CA TRP A 358 -2.48 25.56 9.44
C TRP A 358 -2.59 24.95 10.84
N HIS A 359 -1.54 25.12 11.63
CA HIS A 359 -1.51 24.70 13.02
C HIS A 359 -1.13 25.88 13.93
N LEU A 360 -2.00 26.22 14.89
CA LEU A 360 -1.78 27.36 15.79
C LEU A 360 -0.59 27.18 16.74
N GLY A 361 -0.11 25.94 16.91
CA GLY A 361 1.09 25.63 17.68
C GLY A 361 2.41 25.95 16.96
N ASP A 362 2.37 26.18 15.64
CA ASP A 362 3.57 26.47 14.87
C ASP A 362 4.09 27.90 15.13
N SER A 363 5.41 28.05 15.18
CA SER A 363 6.07 29.34 15.39
C SER A 363 7.15 29.59 14.32
N PRO A 364 6.88 30.39 13.27
CA PRO A 364 5.63 31.08 12.99
C PRO A 364 4.53 30.14 12.48
N CYS A 365 3.27 30.48 12.73
CA CYS A 365 2.12 29.79 12.13
C CYS A 365 2.01 30.20 10.67
N LEU A 366 2.13 29.23 9.76
CA LEU A 366 2.02 29.42 8.31
C LEU A 366 0.75 28.78 7.78
N VAL A 367 0.26 29.30 6.66
CA VAL A 367 -0.82 28.69 5.86
C VAL A 367 -0.17 27.86 4.76
N TYR A 368 -0.39 26.56 4.79
CA TYR A 368 0.09 25.63 3.77
C TYR A 368 -1.02 25.43 2.74
N TYR A 369 -0.82 25.99 1.54
CA TYR A 369 -1.75 25.74 0.43
C TYR A 369 -1.39 24.42 -0.24
N SER A 370 -2.40 23.57 -0.42
CA SER A 370 -2.26 22.26 -1.04
C SER A 370 -3.25 22.10 -2.18
N VAL A 371 -2.78 21.55 -3.29
CA VAL A 371 -3.63 21.12 -4.41
C VAL A 371 -3.76 19.60 -4.30
N ILE A 372 -5.00 19.13 -4.13
CA ILE A 372 -5.31 17.71 -4.01
C ILE A 372 -5.97 17.24 -5.30
N THR A 373 -5.42 16.21 -5.93
CA THR A 373 -6.04 15.55 -7.09
C THR A 373 -6.72 14.26 -6.67
N VAL A 374 -8.01 14.16 -6.99
CA VAL A 374 -8.89 13.01 -6.69
C VAL A 374 -9.44 12.47 -8.00
N GLU A 375 -9.21 11.18 -8.27
CA GLU A 375 -9.77 10.51 -9.44
C GLU A 375 -11.28 10.30 -9.29
N ASP A 376 -12.07 10.78 -10.26
CA ASP A 376 -13.52 10.53 -10.33
C ASP A 376 -13.80 9.37 -11.30
N ASN A 377 -14.08 8.20 -10.75
CA ASN A 377 -14.41 6.99 -11.51
C ASN A 377 -15.88 6.93 -11.96
N GLY A 378 -16.59 8.07 -11.98
CA GLY A 378 -17.99 8.19 -12.39
C GLY A 378 -18.96 7.88 -11.25
N ASN A 379 -18.85 6.69 -10.66
CA ASN A 379 -19.77 6.19 -9.62
C ASN A 379 -19.24 6.39 -8.19
N GLN A 380 -17.92 6.38 -8.00
CA GLN A 380 -17.25 6.54 -6.71
C GLN A 380 -15.98 7.38 -6.90
N MET A 381 -15.72 8.27 -5.93
CA MET A 381 -14.44 8.96 -5.81
C MET A 381 -13.42 7.98 -5.24
N SER A 382 -12.21 7.98 -5.79
CA SER A 382 -11.10 7.16 -5.28
C SER A 382 -10.63 7.65 -3.91
N ASP A 383 -10.33 6.73 -2.99
CA ASP A 383 -9.65 7.07 -1.73
C ASP A 383 -8.13 7.29 -1.95
N ALA A 384 -7.60 6.90 -3.12
CA ALA A 384 -6.24 7.23 -3.51
C ALA A 384 -6.21 8.69 -4.02
N VAL A 385 -5.56 9.55 -3.25
CA VAL A 385 -5.45 10.98 -3.52
C VAL A 385 -3.99 11.39 -3.61
N THR A 386 -3.70 12.36 -4.47
CA THR A 386 -2.37 12.98 -4.53
C THR A 386 -2.44 14.36 -3.91
N VAL A 387 -1.54 14.65 -2.96
CA VAL A 387 -1.49 15.94 -2.26
C VAL A 387 -0.18 16.63 -2.65
N GLU A 388 -0.25 17.71 -3.41
CA GLU A 388 0.89 18.59 -3.67
C GLU A 388 0.82 19.79 -2.73
N VAL A 389 1.73 19.84 -1.75
CA VAL A 389 1.92 21.02 -0.90
C VAL A 389 2.74 22.04 -1.67
N THR A 390 2.21 23.24 -1.84
CA THR A 390 2.90 24.31 -2.57
C THR A 390 4.05 24.90 -1.75
N GLN A 391 5.06 25.47 -2.44
CA GLN A 391 6.16 26.18 -1.77
C GLN A 391 5.73 27.55 -1.23
N TYR A 392 4.52 28.01 -1.55
CA TYR A 392 4.01 29.30 -1.11
C TYR A 392 3.20 29.20 0.18
N ASN A 393 3.86 29.48 1.31
CA ASN A 393 3.26 29.35 2.64
C ASN A 393 3.30 30.70 3.39
N PRO A 394 2.32 31.60 3.21
CA PRO A 394 2.28 32.89 3.90
C PRO A 394 1.97 32.74 5.40
N PRO A 395 2.32 33.73 6.25
CA PRO A 395 2.00 33.70 7.67
C PRO A 395 0.50 33.77 7.90
N PHE A 396 -0.01 32.92 8.80
CA PHE A 396 -1.40 32.91 9.23
C PHE A 396 -1.73 34.17 10.04
N GLN A 397 -2.85 34.81 9.71
CA GLN A 397 -3.36 36.01 10.40
C GLN A 397 -4.74 35.74 11.00
N SER A 398 -5.71 35.40 10.14
CA SER A 398 -7.06 34.99 10.53
C SER A 398 -7.66 34.10 9.45
N GLU A 399 -8.65 33.29 9.83
CA GLU A 399 -9.37 32.41 8.90
C GLU A 399 -10.10 33.20 7.80
N ASP A 400 -10.67 34.36 8.14
CA ASP A 400 -11.38 35.24 7.20
C ASP A 400 -10.47 35.83 6.10
N LEU A 401 -9.15 35.82 6.29
CA LEU A 401 -8.17 36.37 5.34
C LEU A 401 -7.62 35.30 4.39
N ILE A 402 -8.00 34.03 4.56
CA ILE A 402 -7.59 32.94 3.66
C ILE A 402 -8.44 33.02 2.39
N ALA A 403 -7.98 33.83 1.44
CA ALA A 403 -8.65 34.08 0.16
C ALA A 403 -7.73 33.71 -1.01
N CYS A 404 -7.70 32.42 -1.35
CA CYS A 404 -6.97 31.91 -2.50
C CYS A 404 -7.92 31.13 -3.43
N ARG A 405 -7.78 31.34 -4.73
CA ARG A 405 -8.59 30.68 -5.77
C ARG A 405 -7.72 29.87 -6.70
N LEU A 406 -8.32 28.84 -7.30
CA LEU A 406 -7.65 27.92 -8.21
C LEU A 406 -8.10 28.18 -9.65
N MET A 407 -7.14 28.30 -10.56
CA MET A 407 -7.39 28.39 -12.00
C MET A 407 -6.63 27.30 -12.73
N VAL A 408 -7.35 26.62 -13.63
CA VAL A 408 -6.81 25.61 -14.56
C VAL A 408 -7.01 26.15 -15.98
N PRO A 409 -5.96 26.33 -16.79
CA PRO A 409 -6.08 26.95 -18.11
C PRO A 409 -6.92 26.13 -19.10
N ASN A 410 -6.76 24.81 -19.10
CA ASN A 410 -7.52 23.87 -19.92
C ASN A 410 -7.58 22.50 -19.24
N PHE A 411 -8.52 21.66 -19.66
CA PHE A 411 -8.70 20.32 -19.09
C PHE A 411 -7.45 19.44 -19.22
N SER A 412 -6.65 19.58 -20.28
CA SER A 412 -5.40 18.83 -20.47
C SER A 412 -4.20 19.37 -19.67
N SER A 413 -4.36 20.46 -18.93
CA SER A 413 -3.26 21.16 -18.27
C SER A 413 -3.04 20.57 -16.89
N GLN A 414 -1.82 20.12 -16.64
CA GLN A 414 -1.32 19.77 -15.31
C GLN A 414 -0.78 20.99 -14.56
N MET A 415 -0.79 22.14 -15.22
CA MET A 415 -0.41 23.43 -14.65
C MET A 415 -1.59 24.12 -14.01
N THR A 416 -1.41 24.57 -12.78
CA THR A 416 -2.40 25.28 -11.98
C THR A 416 -1.88 26.63 -11.53
N TYR A 417 -2.82 27.55 -11.33
CA TYR A 417 -2.54 28.92 -10.92
C TYR A 417 -3.36 29.21 -9.67
N LEU A 418 -2.67 29.38 -8.56
CA LEU A 418 -3.25 29.87 -7.32
C LEU A 418 -3.16 31.38 -7.35
N TYR A 419 -4.29 32.08 -7.32
CA TYR A 419 -4.28 33.54 -7.34
C TYR A 419 -4.98 34.10 -6.11
N MET A 420 -4.41 35.18 -5.61
CA MET A 420 -4.92 36.03 -4.56
C MET A 420 -5.00 37.46 -5.09
N GLU A 421 -5.40 38.42 -4.24
CA GLU A 421 -5.53 39.82 -4.65
C GLU A 421 -4.20 40.45 -5.11
N ASN A 422 -3.06 40.02 -4.57
CA ASN A 422 -1.76 40.66 -4.80
C ASN A 422 -0.70 39.78 -5.48
N ALA A 423 -1.02 38.52 -5.78
CA ALA A 423 -0.03 37.58 -6.32
C ALA A 423 -0.71 36.41 -7.02
N VAL A 424 0.03 35.83 -7.96
CA VAL A 424 -0.26 34.54 -8.56
C VAL A 424 0.90 33.60 -8.30
N PHE A 425 0.59 32.43 -7.78
CA PHE A 425 1.52 31.34 -7.61
C PHE A 425 1.21 30.27 -8.64
N VAL A 426 2.19 29.96 -9.47
CA VAL A 426 2.09 28.92 -10.49
C VAL A 426 2.61 27.61 -9.91
N CYS A 427 1.85 26.54 -10.02
CA CYS A 427 2.23 25.21 -9.52
C CYS A 427 1.73 24.07 -10.41
N SER A 428 2.10 22.84 -10.06
CA SER A 428 1.63 21.62 -10.73
C SER A 428 0.44 21.02 -9.95
N THR A 429 -0.15 19.95 -10.48
CA THR A 429 -1.15 19.10 -9.81
C THR A 429 -0.53 17.86 -9.15
N GLY A 430 0.78 17.67 -9.26
CA GLY A 430 1.55 16.56 -8.66
C GLY A 430 1.42 15.25 -9.44
N THR A 431 0.37 15.13 -10.25
CA THR A 431 0.07 14.02 -11.17
C THR A 431 0.84 14.10 -12.48
N GLY A 432 1.39 15.27 -12.80
CA GLY A 432 2.13 15.48 -14.04
C GLY A 432 3.49 14.80 -14.07
N LYS A 433 3.85 14.28 -15.25
CA LYS A 433 5.17 13.66 -15.50
C LYS A 433 6.34 14.64 -15.31
N PHE A 434 6.06 15.94 -15.43
CA PHE A 434 7.04 17.01 -15.27
C PHE A 434 6.68 17.90 -14.07
N SER A 435 7.61 18.13 -13.14
CA SER A 435 7.45 19.22 -12.17
C SER A 435 7.68 20.54 -12.88
N LEU A 436 6.61 21.25 -13.23
CA LEU A 436 6.71 22.62 -13.72
C LEU A 436 7.32 23.51 -12.61
N PRO A 437 8.17 24.49 -12.95
CA PRO A 437 8.78 25.36 -11.96
C PRO A 437 7.70 26.12 -11.20
N GLN A 438 7.67 25.94 -9.87
CA GLN A 438 6.78 26.71 -9.02
C GLN A 438 7.33 28.13 -8.89
N GLU A 439 6.51 29.16 -9.15
CA GLU A 439 6.95 30.55 -9.07
C GLU A 439 5.84 31.46 -8.57
N LYS A 440 6.21 32.40 -7.70
CA LYS A 440 5.34 33.47 -7.23
C LYS A 440 5.55 34.72 -8.08
N ILE A 441 4.51 35.14 -8.77
CA ILE A 441 4.44 36.38 -9.55
C ILE A 441 3.66 37.40 -8.73
N VAL A 442 4.26 38.53 -8.42
CA VAL A 442 3.70 39.54 -7.52
C VAL A 442 3.08 40.69 -8.33
N PHE A 443 1.89 41.13 -7.91
CA PHE A 443 1.15 42.27 -8.45
C PHE A 443 0.93 43.29 -7.31
N ASP A 444 2.01 43.80 -6.73
CA ASP A 444 2.00 44.67 -5.54
C ASP A 444 2.27 46.15 -5.84
N THR A 445 2.15 46.57 -7.11
CA THR A 445 2.29 47.99 -7.43
C THR A 445 1.19 48.80 -6.73
N GLN A 446 1.49 50.04 -6.29
CA GLN A 446 0.55 50.83 -5.49
C GLN A 446 -0.81 50.97 -6.20
N GLY A 447 -1.88 50.49 -5.57
CA GLY A 447 -3.24 50.51 -6.11
C GLY A 447 -3.55 49.40 -7.13
N ASP A 448 -2.61 48.50 -7.41
CA ASP A 448 -2.84 47.32 -8.21
C ASP A 448 -3.40 46.17 -7.37
N GLY A 449 -4.10 45.28 -8.06
CA GLY A 449 -4.67 44.09 -7.48
C GLY A 449 -5.37 43.28 -8.57
N ILE A 450 -5.40 41.97 -8.38
CA ILE A 450 -6.08 41.02 -9.24
C ILE A 450 -7.57 41.06 -8.88
N LEU A 451 -8.38 41.59 -9.78
CA LEU A 451 -9.83 41.69 -9.61
C LEU A 451 -10.55 40.40 -10.04
N GLY A 452 -9.85 39.50 -10.73
CA GLY A 452 -10.41 38.27 -11.25
C GLY A 452 -9.49 37.52 -12.19
N ALA A 453 -9.89 36.29 -12.52
CA ALA A 453 -9.14 35.41 -13.41
C ALA A 453 -10.08 34.48 -14.18
N GLY A 454 -9.51 33.82 -15.19
CA GLY A 454 -10.14 32.73 -15.94
C GLY A 454 -9.25 32.33 -17.11
N SER A 455 -9.77 31.54 -18.04
CA SER A 455 -9.02 31.09 -19.19
C SER A 455 -9.73 31.44 -20.49
N CYS A 456 -8.97 31.58 -21.58
CA CYS A 456 -9.52 31.74 -22.93
C CYS A 456 -8.64 30.97 -23.91
N ALA A 457 -9.24 30.06 -24.68
CA ALA A 457 -8.51 29.19 -25.63
C ALA A 457 -7.32 28.45 -25.00
N GLY A 458 -7.44 28.05 -23.73
CA GLY A 458 -6.38 27.35 -22.99
C GLY A 458 -5.26 28.24 -22.44
N VAL A 459 -5.35 29.57 -22.60
CA VAL A 459 -4.42 30.53 -22.02
C VAL A 459 -4.99 31.03 -20.69
N PRO A 460 -4.21 31.01 -19.58
CA PRO A 460 -4.62 31.60 -18.31
C PRO A 460 -4.56 33.13 -18.38
N ILE A 461 -5.61 33.78 -17.91
CA ILE A 461 -5.79 35.24 -17.99
C ILE A 461 -6.19 35.77 -16.62
N LEU A 462 -5.47 36.79 -16.19
CA LEU A 462 -5.71 37.56 -14.98
C LEU A 462 -6.19 38.95 -15.38
N PHE A 463 -7.05 39.55 -14.57
CA PHE A 463 -7.39 40.96 -14.68
C PHE A 463 -6.78 41.74 -13.52
N SER A 464 -5.71 42.48 -13.79
CA SER A 464 -5.10 43.41 -12.84
C SER A 464 -5.72 44.80 -13.00
N ARG A 465 -5.91 45.52 -11.89
CA ARG A 465 -6.48 46.87 -11.88
C ARG A 465 -5.63 47.85 -12.70
N ASN A 466 -4.31 47.75 -12.63
CA ASN A 466 -3.40 48.65 -13.35
C ASN A 466 -3.05 48.18 -14.77
N SER A 467 -2.92 46.87 -14.96
CA SER A 467 -2.44 46.30 -16.23
C SER A 467 -3.55 45.81 -17.15
N GLY A 468 -4.79 45.70 -16.66
CA GLY A 468 -5.90 45.11 -17.38
C GLY A 468 -5.73 43.59 -17.53
N LEU A 469 -5.97 43.07 -18.74
CA LEU A 469 -5.86 41.64 -19.02
C LEU A 469 -4.40 41.24 -19.18
N VAL A 470 -3.97 40.25 -18.40
CA VAL A 470 -2.59 39.75 -18.36
C VAL A 470 -2.60 38.24 -18.50
N SER A 471 -1.80 37.71 -19.43
CA SER A 471 -1.56 36.27 -19.54
C SER A 471 -0.25 35.90 -18.87
N VAL A 472 -0.26 34.76 -18.17
CA VAL A 472 0.93 34.16 -17.57
C VAL A 472 1.20 32.85 -18.28
N THR A 473 2.22 32.79 -19.12
CA THR A 473 2.55 31.57 -19.88
C THR A 473 3.98 31.14 -19.61
N PRO A 474 4.27 29.83 -19.56
CA PRO A 474 5.65 29.35 -19.50
C PRO A 474 6.43 29.82 -20.72
N ARG A 475 7.71 30.14 -20.55
CA ARG A 475 8.58 30.49 -21.68
C ARG A 475 8.76 29.31 -22.64
N GLU A 476 8.59 29.53 -23.95
CA GLU A 476 8.68 28.49 -24.99
C GLU A 476 10.07 27.84 -25.09
N ASN A 477 11.13 28.52 -24.65
CA ASN A 477 12.52 28.03 -24.74
C ASN A 477 13.00 27.23 -23.53
N VAL A 478 12.13 26.91 -22.58
CA VAL A 478 12.51 26.08 -21.43
C VAL A 478 12.55 24.62 -21.91
N SER A 479 13.76 24.11 -22.15
CA SER A 479 14.06 22.67 -22.16
C SER A 479 13.46 22.02 -20.91
N LEU A 480 13.02 20.76 -20.99
CA LEU A 480 12.48 20.04 -19.81
C LEU A 480 13.58 19.72 -18.78
N LEU A 481 14.83 19.71 -19.25
CA LEU A 481 16.02 19.75 -18.41
C LEU A 481 16.33 21.22 -18.11
N ALA A 482 17.08 21.52 -17.04
CA ALA A 482 17.76 22.82 -16.98
C ALA A 482 18.47 23.08 -18.32
N GLU A 483 18.48 24.32 -18.83
CA GLU A 483 19.07 24.73 -20.13
C GLU A 483 20.48 24.12 -20.36
N ASP A 484 21.14 23.71 -19.28
CA ASP A 484 22.55 23.34 -19.17
C ASP A 484 22.84 21.83 -19.07
N LEU A 485 21.83 20.99 -18.84
CA LEU A 485 21.97 19.52 -18.95
C LEU A 485 22.05 19.08 -20.42
N GLU A 486 21.47 19.92 -21.29
CA GLU A 486 21.37 19.73 -22.72
C GLU A 486 22.74 19.79 -23.42
N GLU A 487 23.64 20.68 -22.97
CA GLU A 487 24.95 20.89 -23.60
C GLU A 487 25.91 19.69 -23.40
N SER A 488 25.68 18.88 -22.36
CA SER A 488 26.55 17.79 -21.93
C SER A 488 26.27 16.45 -22.57
N LEU A 489 24.99 16.21 -22.77
CA LEU A 489 24.59 15.17 -23.68
C LEU A 489 25.03 15.54 -25.11
N THR A 490 25.15 16.83 -25.48
CA THR A 490 25.69 17.19 -26.81
C THR A 490 27.21 17.06 -26.89
N SER A 491 27.96 17.32 -25.81
CA SER A 491 29.43 17.19 -25.80
C SER A 491 29.91 15.73 -25.85
N SER A 492 29.14 14.80 -25.27
CA SER A 492 29.40 13.36 -25.38
C SER A 492 29.05 12.75 -26.74
N VAL A 493 28.12 13.36 -27.47
CA VAL A 493 27.90 13.07 -28.89
C VAL A 493 29.01 13.72 -29.73
N GLY A 494 29.52 14.88 -29.30
CA GLY A 494 30.55 15.70 -29.94
C GLY A 494 32.01 15.26 -29.72
N GLY A 495 32.31 13.97 -29.86
CA GLY A 495 33.70 13.56 -30.10
C GLY A 495 34.22 14.21 -31.39
N ARG A 496 35.38 14.87 -31.34
CA ARG A 496 35.99 15.65 -32.44
C ARG A 496 35.75 15.04 -33.83
N GLY A 497 34.90 15.71 -34.62
CA GLY A 497 34.85 15.55 -36.07
C GLY A 497 33.56 14.95 -36.64
N SER A 498 32.42 15.60 -36.45
CA SER A 498 31.41 15.66 -37.52
C SER A 498 30.41 16.79 -37.30
N GLU A 499 30.84 18.04 -37.53
CA GLU A 499 29.90 19.12 -37.90
C GLU A 499 29.38 18.96 -39.35
N SER A 500 29.46 17.76 -39.93
CA SER A 500 29.04 17.50 -41.31
C SER A 500 28.59 16.05 -41.51
N MET A 501 27.55 15.62 -40.79
CA MET A 501 26.60 14.64 -41.30
C MET A 501 25.18 15.18 -41.08
N VAL A 502 24.90 16.27 -41.78
CA VAL A 502 23.55 16.55 -42.25
C VAL A 502 23.18 15.35 -43.14
N PHE A 503 22.15 14.61 -42.74
CA PHE A 503 21.62 13.45 -43.44
C PHE A 503 21.45 13.73 -44.95
N GLU A 504 22.43 13.32 -45.75
CA GLU A 504 22.17 12.93 -47.13
C GLU A 504 21.56 11.54 -47.06
N THR A 505 20.32 11.44 -47.51
CA THR A 505 19.59 10.21 -47.76
C THR A 505 20.38 9.31 -48.72
N THR A 506 21.27 8.48 -48.20
CA THR A 506 21.86 7.36 -48.95
C THR A 506 21.63 6.07 -48.18
N THR A 507 20.55 5.41 -48.58
CA THR A 507 20.32 3.97 -48.54
C THR A 507 21.60 3.13 -48.44
N LYS A 508 21.80 2.45 -47.30
CA LYS A 508 22.20 1.03 -47.18
C LYS A 508 22.46 0.69 -45.71
N ASN A 509 21.82 -0.40 -45.26
CA ASN A 509 21.97 -1.03 -43.94
C ASN A 509 23.41 -1.51 -43.69
N GLU A 510 24.31 -0.60 -43.35
CA GLU A 510 25.61 -0.95 -42.77
C GLU A 510 25.49 -0.89 -41.24
N THR A 511 25.99 -1.96 -40.61
CA THR A 511 26.01 -2.21 -39.18
C THR A 511 26.59 -1.02 -38.41
N VAL A 512 25.72 -0.17 -37.88
CA VAL A 512 26.10 0.90 -36.94
C VAL A 512 26.78 0.27 -35.72
N ALA A 513 27.96 0.74 -35.35
CA ALA A 513 28.70 0.19 -34.20
C ALA A 513 27.97 0.48 -32.87
N HIS A 514 28.19 -0.35 -31.85
CA HIS A 514 27.48 -0.29 -30.57
C HIS A 514 27.60 1.06 -29.83
N GLU A 515 28.80 1.64 -29.81
CA GLU A 515 29.03 2.97 -29.22
C GLU A 515 28.22 4.05 -29.95
N ASP A 516 28.00 3.88 -31.26
CA ASP A 516 27.22 4.81 -32.06
C ASP A 516 25.72 4.70 -31.72
N LYS A 517 25.19 3.49 -31.46
CA LYS A 517 23.79 3.33 -31.01
C LYS A 517 23.52 4.03 -29.67
N THR A 518 24.44 3.91 -28.71
CA THR A 518 24.30 4.59 -27.41
C THR A 518 24.37 6.10 -27.58
N LYS A 519 25.31 6.61 -28.39
CA LYS A 519 25.43 8.04 -28.72
C LYS A 519 24.18 8.57 -29.44
N LEU A 520 23.63 7.83 -30.38
CA LEU A 520 22.44 8.22 -31.12
C LEU A 520 21.18 8.17 -30.25
N LEU A 521 21.06 7.21 -29.33
CA LEU A 521 19.96 7.19 -28.35
C LEU A 521 20.07 8.35 -27.35
N LYS A 522 21.30 8.72 -26.92
CA LYS A 522 21.54 9.96 -26.16
C LYS A 522 21.11 11.20 -26.95
N ALA A 523 21.41 11.26 -28.25
CA ALA A 523 20.99 12.36 -29.11
C ALA A 523 19.45 12.42 -29.26
N ALA A 524 18.77 11.27 -29.34
CA ALA A 524 17.31 11.20 -29.37
C ALA A 524 16.69 11.68 -28.04
N PHE A 525 17.24 11.23 -26.90
CA PHE A 525 16.84 11.70 -25.57
C PHE A 525 17.01 13.22 -25.42
N LEU A 526 18.08 13.78 -25.99
CA LEU A 526 18.28 15.22 -26.04
C LEU A 526 17.22 15.99 -26.83
N GLN A 527 16.84 15.48 -28.00
CA GLN A 527 15.76 16.09 -28.78
C GLN A 527 14.43 16.06 -28.01
N TYR A 528 14.18 14.98 -27.27
CA TYR A 528 13.01 14.90 -26.40
C TYR A 528 13.03 15.97 -25.31
N CYS A 529 14.19 16.17 -24.68
CA CYS A 529 14.36 17.20 -23.66
C CYS A 529 14.14 18.63 -24.20
N ARG A 530 14.50 18.88 -25.46
CA ARG A 530 14.19 20.09 -26.24
C ARG A 530 12.72 20.21 -26.65
N LYS A 531 11.84 19.31 -26.19
CA LYS A 531 10.42 19.19 -26.58
C LYS A 531 10.20 18.86 -28.06
N ASP A 532 11.22 18.43 -28.79
CA ASP A 532 11.10 17.93 -30.17
C ASP A 532 10.81 16.42 -30.16
N LEU A 533 9.62 16.05 -29.68
CA LEU A 533 9.18 14.67 -29.62
C LEU A 533 9.16 14.02 -31.01
N GLY A 534 8.84 14.79 -32.06
CA GLY A 534 8.80 14.31 -33.43
C GLY A 534 10.16 13.80 -33.91
N ARG A 535 11.23 14.59 -33.74
CA ARG A 535 12.59 14.14 -34.07
C ARG A 535 13.09 13.04 -33.16
N ALA A 536 12.79 13.11 -31.87
CA ALA A 536 13.18 12.09 -30.91
C ALA A 536 12.59 10.71 -31.28
N GLN A 537 11.31 10.68 -31.67
CA GLN A 537 10.64 9.47 -32.15
C GLN A 537 11.29 8.94 -33.43
N ILE A 538 11.53 9.80 -34.42
CA ILE A 538 12.16 9.39 -35.69
C ILE A 538 13.54 8.78 -35.44
N MET A 539 14.38 9.42 -34.62
CA MET A 539 15.70 8.89 -34.28
C MET A 539 15.60 7.54 -33.54
N ALA A 540 14.67 7.41 -32.59
CA ALA A 540 14.44 6.16 -31.86
C ALA A 540 13.95 5.02 -32.77
N ASP A 541 13.02 5.31 -33.69
CA ASP A 541 12.48 4.36 -34.66
C ASP A 541 13.52 3.94 -35.70
N GLU A 542 14.38 4.87 -36.15
CA GLU A 542 15.51 4.60 -37.05
C GLU A 542 16.56 3.68 -36.38
N LEU A 543 16.87 3.93 -35.10
CA LEU A 543 17.84 3.14 -34.33
C LEU A 543 17.36 1.73 -34.02
N PHE A 544 16.08 1.61 -33.68
CA PHE A 544 15.47 0.39 -33.21
C PHE A 544 14.21 0.13 -34.03
N SER A 545 14.36 -0.28 -35.30
CA SER A 545 13.23 -0.48 -36.21
C SER A 545 12.17 -1.42 -35.63
N SER A 546 10.89 -1.09 -35.82
CA SER A 546 9.73 -1.91 -35.43
C SER A 546 9.58 -3.21 -36.25
N HIS A 547 10.39 -3.38 -37.30
CA HIS A 547 10.32 -4.50 -38.24
C HIS A 547 11.23 -5.68 -37.92
N THR A 548 12.04 -5.62 -36.86
CA THR A 548 12.66 -6.82 -36.31
C THR A 548 11.65 -7.54 -35.44
N ASP A 549 11.05 -8.59 -36.01
CA ASP A 549 10.13 -9.53 -35.39
C ASP A 549 10.55 -9.84 -33.95
N LEU A 550 9.73 -9.41 -32.98
CA LEU A 550 9.46 -9.94 -31.63
C LEU A 550 10.60 -10.51 -30.75
N ASP A 551 11.85 -10.46 -31.18
CA ASP A 551 13.02 -10.92 -30.47
C ASP A 551 13.62 -9.73 -29.71
N SER A 552 13.86 -9.93 -28.41
CA SER A 552 14.53 -8.98 -27.52
C SER A 552 15.78 -8.41 -28.17
N ASP A 553 15.93 -7.08 -28.19
CA ASP A 553 17.16 -6.42 -28.66
C ASP A 553 18.10 -6.18 -27.45
N PRO A 554 19.06 -7.07 -27.16
CA PRO A 554 19.98 -6.89 -26.04
C PRO A 554 20.81 -5.61 -26.15
N GLU A 555 20.92 -5.03 -27.35
CA GLU A 555 21.61 -3.75 -27.57
C GLU A 555 20.80 -2.55 -27.05
N LEU A 556 19.47 -2.62 -27.12
CA LEU A 556 18.59 -1.60 -26.52
C LEU A 556 18.77 -1.60 -25.00
N ASP A 557 18.70 -2.77 -24.37
CA ASP A 557 18.88 -2.93 -22.93
C ASP A 557 20.25 -2.41 -22.46
N LYS A 558 21.31 -2.72 -23.22
CA LYS A 558 22.67 -2.22 -22.95
C LYS A 558 22.78 -0.71 -23.12
N ALA A 559 22.23 -0.13 -24.19
CA ALA A 559 22.28 1.31 -24.43
C ALA A 559 21.50 2.09 -23.35
N VAL A 560 20.29 1.64 -23.00
CA VAL A 560 19.46 2.27 -21.96
C VAL A 560 20.13 2.17 -20.60
N THR A 561 20.67 1.01 -20.25
CA THR A 561 21.40 0.82 -18.99
C THR A 561 22.62 1.74 -18.92
N GLN A 562 23.41 1.81 -19.99
CA GLN A 562 24.59 2.68 -20.03
C GLN A 562 24.22 4.16 -19.88
N ILE A 563 23.17 4.64 -20.58
CA ILE A 563 22.70 6.02 -20.46
C ILE A 563 22.25 6.31 -19.03
N SER A 564 21.55 5.38 -18.38
CA SER A 564 21.08 5.54 -17.02
C SER A 564 22.25 5.58 -16.01
N VAL A 565 23.25 4.69 -16.16
CA VAL A 565 24.49 4.72 -15.34
C VAL A 565 25.25 6.03 -15.55
N ASP A 566 25.47 6.43 -16.80
CA ASP A 566 26.16 7.68 -17.14
C ASP A 566 25.47 8.90 -16.49
N LEU A 567 24.14 8.87 -16.41
CA LEU A 567 23.35 9.97 -15.85
C LEU A 567 23.45 10.04 -14.32
N ILE A 568 23.38 8.90 -13.63
CA ILE A 568 23.48 8.88 -12.17
C ILE A 568 24.93 9.06 -11.69
N ASP A 569 25.92 8.66 -12.50
CA ASP A 569 27.35 8.76 -12.18
C ASP A 569 28.04 10.00 -12.80
N ASP A 570 27.25 10.92 -13.33
CA ASP A 570 27.74 12.07 -14.09
C ASP A 570 28.67 13.00 -13.27
N TYR A 571 29.63 13.61 -13.98
CA TYR A 571 30.59 14.58 -13.47
C TYR A 571 30.00 15.99 -13.41
N PRO A 572 30.17 16.71 -12.29
CA PRO A 572 29.64 18.06 -12.21
C PRO A 572 30.51 19.06 -13.00
N ALA A 573 30.24 19.23 -14.30
CA ALA A 573 31.13 19.99 -15.18
C ALA A 573 31.18 21.51 -14.88
N SER A 574 30.18 22.04 -14.17
CA SER A 574 30.19 23.43 -13.69
C SER A 574 31.13 23.68 -12.52
N ASP A 575 31.55 22.62 -11.82
CA ASP A 575 32.46 22.75 -10.69
C ASP A 575 33.91 22.74 -11.20
N PRO A 576 34.62 23.89 -11.18
CA PRO A 576 35.98 23.98 -11.71
C PRO A 576 36.97 23.09 -10.94
N ARG A 577 36.64 22.62 -9.73
CA ARG A 577 37.49 21.69 -8.96
C ARG A 577 37.65 20.33 -9.66
N TRP A 578 36.73 19.98 -10.57
CA TRP A 578 36.75 18.75 -11.35
C TRP A 578 37.54 18.83 -12.66
N ALA A 579 38.01 20.02 -13.06
CA ALA A 579 38.66 20.22 -14.36
C ALA A 579 39.87 19.30 -14.61
N GLU A 580 40.60 18.88 -13.57
CA GLU A 580 41.73 17.95 -13.68
C GLU A 580 41.31 16.46 -13.65
N SER A 581 40.09 16.16 -13.17
CA SER A 581 39.60 14.81 -12.89
C SER A 581 38.63 14.27 -13.94
N VAL A 582 38.04 15.14 -14.77
CA VAL A 582 37.16 14.75 -15.87
C VAL A 582 38.00 14.12 -16.99
N PRO A 583 37.76 12.84 -17.37
CA PRO A 583 38.37 12.27 -18.57
C PRO A 583 38.04 13.13 -19.79
N GLN A 584 38.99 13.36 -20.71
CA GLN A 584 38.77 14.17 -21.93
C GLN A 584 37.61 13.67 -22.83
N GLU A 585 37.08 12.47 -22.57
CA GLU A 585 35.96 11.83 -23.28
C GLU A 585 34.66 11.71 -22.46
N ALA A 586 34.61 12.21 -21.22
CA ALA A 586 33.41 12.08 -20.40
C ALA A 586 32.33 13.12 -20.81
N PRO A 587 31.07 12.70 -21.06
CA PRO A 587 29.92 13.59 -20.92
C PRO A 587 29.99 14.21 -19.52
N GLY A 588 29.92 15.52 -19.39
CA GLY A 588 29.76 16.15 -18.07
C GLY A 588 28.73 17.25 -18.17
N LEU A 589 27.72 17.21 -17.29
CA LEU A 589 26.59 18.16 -17.15
C LEU A 589 27.07 19.60 -16.89
N SER A 590 26.97 20.49 -17.89
CA SER A 590 27.68 21.77 -17.98
C SER A 590 27.32 22.69 -16.83
N ASN A 591 26.06 22.71 -16.38
CA ASN A 591 25.67 23.38 -15.12
C ASN A 591 24.90 22.51 -14.14
N THR A 592 25.58 21.51 -13.57
CA THR A 592 25.21 20.97 -12.27
C THR A 592 25.41 22.03 -11.17
N SER A 593 24.44 22.12 -10.26
CA SER A 593 24.54 22.93 -9.04
C SER A 593 25.87 22.67 -8.31
N LEU A 594 26.55 23.68 -7.77
CA LEU A 594 27.80 23.46 -6.99
C LEU A 594 27.58 22.69 -5.67
N ILE A 595 26.33 22.60 -5.22
CA ILE A 595 25.94 21.95 -3.97
C ILE A 595 25.55 20.51 -4.28
N ILE A 596 26.28 19.54 -3.70
CA ILE A 596 26.07 18.09 -3.89
C ILE A 596 24.59 17.68 -3.77
N LEU A 597 23.85 18.22 -2.81
CA LEU A 597 22.43 17.88 -2.63
C LEU A 597 21.59 18.20 -3.87
N HIS A 598 21.71 19.43 -4.39
CA HIS A 598 21.03 19.83 -5.62
C HIS A 598 21.54 19.03 -6.83
N GLN A 599 22.82 18.65 -6.88
CA GLN A 599 23.32 17.76 -7.94
C GLN A 599 22.59 16.42 -7.95
N LEU A 600 22.35 15.82 -6.78
CA LEU A 600 21.63 14.55 -6.65
C LEU A 600 20.15 14.71 -7.05
N GLU A 601 19.51 15.82 -6.68
CA GLU A 601 18.14 16.15 -7.10
C GLU A 601 18.04 16.35 -8.62
N ASP A 602 19.02 17.02 -9.22
CA ASP A 602 19.07 17.24 -10.66
C ASP A 602 19.31 15.92 -11.42
N LYS A 603 20.17 15.04 -10.89
CA LYS A 603 20.33 13.66 -11.39
C LYS A 603 19.02 12.86 -11.30
N MET A 604 18.27 13.00 -10.20
CA MET A 604 16.96 12.36 -10.05
C MET A 604 15.95 12.86 -11.09
N LYS A 605 15.85 14.18 -11.30
CA LYS A 605 14.97 14.76 -12.33
C LYS A 605 15.34 14.24 -13.72
N ALA A 606 16.62 14.26 -14.05
CA ALA A 606 17.08 13.78 -15.35
C ALA A 606 16.79 12.29 -15.54
N HIS A 607 16.98 11.47 -14.50
CA HIS A 607 16.65 10.05 -14.55
C HIS A 607 15.16 9.81 -14.77
N CYS A 608 14.29 10.58 -14.11
CA CYS A 608 12.85 10.53 -14.37
C CYS A 608 12.52 10.89 -15.82
N LEU A 609 13.15 11.94 -16.35
CA LEU A 609 12.99 12.37 -17.75
C LEU A 609 13.45 11.29 -18.75
N LEU A 610 14.51 10.55 -18.45
CA LEU A 610 14.94 9.39 -19.24
C LEU A 610 13.86 8.30 -19.27
N VAL A 611 13.29 7.96 -18.12
CA VAL A 611 12.22 6.97 -18.02
C VAL A 611 10.99 7.43 -18.81
N ASP A 612 10.61 8.71 -18.70
CA ASP A 612 9.48 9.28 -19.44
C ASP A 612 9.71 9.30 -20.95
N PHE A 613 10.93 9.65 -21.38
CA PHE A 613 11.35 9.54 -22.78
C PHE A 613 11.12 8.12 -23.31
N LEU A 614 11.62 7.09 -22.59
CA LEU A 614 11.47 5.70 -23.01
C LEU A 614 10.01 5.27 -23.13
N HIS A 615 9.13 5.75 -22.23
CA HIS A 615 7.69 5.51 -22.34
C HIS A 615 7.11 6.20 -23.57
N GLN A 616 7.43 7.48 -23.78
CA GLN A 616 6.85 8.28 -24.85
C GLN A 616 7.27 7.80 -26.23
N VAL A 617 8.52 7.35 -26.39
CA VAL A 617 8.99 6.76 -27.66
C VAL A 617 8.62 5.29 -27.86
N GLY A 618 7.95 4.68 -26.87
CA GLY A 618 7.53 3.29 -26.93
C GLY A 618 8.65 2.25 -26.75
N LEU A 619 9.88 2.68 -26.43
CA LEU A 619 11.01 1.78 -26.19
C LEU A 619 10.91 1.06 -24.84
N PHE A 620 10.23 1.64 -23.86
CA PHE A 620 10.11 1.04 -22.51
C PHE A 620 9.49 -0.37 -22.54
N ARG A 621 8.47 -0.59 -23.39
CA ARG A 621 7.81 -1.89 -23.55
C ARG A 621 8.66 -2.96 -24.24
N ARG A 622 9.77 -2.56 -24.87
CA ARG A 622 10.71 -3.43 -25.58
C ARG A 622 11.91 -3.84 -24.74
N LEU A 623 12.05 -3.27 -23.54
CA LEU A 623 13.10 -3.62 -22.60
C LEU A 623 12.91 -5.05 -22.10
N SER A 624 14.00 -5.82 -22.07
CA SER A 624 13.99 -7.22 -21.66
C SER A 624 14.71 -7.40 -20.33
N SER A 625 15.99 -7.75 -20.37
CA SER A 625 16.83 -7.94 -19.20
C SER A 625 18.29 -7.59 -19.48
N TYR A 626 18.99 -7.16 -18.44
CA TYR A 626 20.41 -6.84 -18.46
C TYR A 626 21.13 -7.59 -17.33
N PRO A 627 22.33 -8.16 -17.58
CA PRO A 627 23.08 -8.86 -16.54
C PRO A 627 23.67 -7.88 -15.53
N ILE A 628 23.25 -7.96 -14.27
CA ILE A 628 23.80 -7.19 -13.16
C ILE A 628 24.20 -8.12 -12.02
N ARG A 629 25.36 -7.87 -11.40
CA ARG A 629 25.91 -8.72 -10.31
C ARG A 629 26.03 -10.22 -10.69
N GLY A 630 26.21 -10.52 -11.97
CA GLY A 630 26.32 -11.89 -12.49
C GLY A 630 24.98 -12.60 -12.75
N THR A 631 23.84 -11.96 -12.46
CA THR A 631 22.49 -12.50 -12.70
C THR A 631 21.68 -11.59 -13.62
N PRO A 632 20.82 -12.14 -14.51
CA PRO A 632 19.95 -11.30 -15.33
C PRO A 632 18.89 -10.61 -14.46
N MET A 633 18.69 -9.30 -14.65
CA MET A 633 17.60 -8.53 -14.05
C MET A 633 16.83 -7.83 -15.15
N SER A 634 15.51 -7.68 -14.99
CA SER A 634 14.72 -6.88 -15.93
C SER A 634 15.24 -5.43 -15.98
N THR A 635 15.52 -4.92 -17.18
CA THR A 635 16.14 -3.60 -17.35
C THR A 635 15.28 -2.47 -16.77
N ARG A 636 13.95 -2.59 -16.84
CA ARG A 636 13.00 -1.67 -16.18
C ARG A 636 13.16 -1.63 -14.66
N LEU A 637 13.41 -2.77 -14.02
CA LEU A 637 13.65 -2.85 -12.58
C LEU A 637 15.05 -2.35 -12.21
N LEU A 638 16.02 -2.47 -13.13
CA LEU A 638 17.33 -1.85 -12.98
C LEU A 638 17.25 -0.31 -13.02
N LEU A 639 16.45 0.25 -13.92
CA LEU A 639 16.16 1.70 -13.92
C LEU A 639 15.49 2.14 -12.61
N CYS A 640 14.61 1.32 -12.04
CA CYS A 640 14.04 1.57 -10.72
C CYS A 640 15.13 1.56 -9.63
N GLU A 641 16.04 0.57 -9.65
CA GLU A 641 17.18 0.48 -8.74
C GLU A 641 18.09 1.72 -8.80
N HIS A 642 18.34 2.28 -9.98
CA HIS A 642 19.12 3.52 -10.13
C HIS A 642 18.44 4.73 -9.45
N ALA A 643 17.12 4.87 -9.60
CA ALA A 643 16.36 5.91 -8.92
C ALA A 643 16.31 5.68 -7.40
N GLU A 644 16.17 4.43 -6.95
CA GLU A 644 16.26 4.09 -5.53
C GLU A 644 17.62 4.48 -4.92
N LYS A 645 18.72 4.23 -5.64
CA LYS A 645 20.07 4.63 -5.20
C LYS A 645 20.22 6.15 -5.13
N LEU A 646 19.64 6.90 -6.07
CA LEU A 646 19.57 8.36 -5.99
C LEU A 646 18.78 8.84 -4.76
N SER A 647 17.62 8.24 -4.48
CA SER A 647 16.81 8.55 -3.28
C SER A 647 17.58 8.27 -1.99
N ALA A 648 18.28 7.13 -1.93
CA ALA A 648 19.15 6.78 -0.80
C ALA A 648 20.34 7.74 -0.67
N ALA A 649 20.94 8.17 -1.78
CA ALA A 649 22.05 9.12 -1.79
C ALA A 649 21.64 10.51 -1.29
N ILE A 650 20.46 11.01 -1.69
CA ILE A 650 19.89 12.27 -1.17
C ILE A 650 19.72 12.20 0.34
N THR A 651 19.14 11.09 0.83
CA THR A 651 18.94 10.84 2.27
C THR A 651 20.27 10.78 3.02
N LEU A 652 21.26 10.05 2.48
CA LEU A 652 22.60 10.00 3.03
C LEU A 652 23.27 11.38 3.05
N LYS A 653 23.08 12.21 2.01
CA LYS A 653 23.66 13.55 1.95
C LYS A 653 23.06 14.49 3.00
N ASN A 654 21.78 14.32 3.31
CA ASN A 654 21.12 15.03 4.41
C ASN A 654 21.70 14.61 5.76
N HIS A 655 21.92 13.31 5.99
CA HIS A 655 22.61 12.82 7.19
C HIS A 655 24.06 13.27 7.28
N HIS A 656 24.79 13.32 6.17
CA HIS A 656 26.16 13.84 6.13
C HIS A 656 26.24 15.28 6.68
N SER A 657 25.21 16.11 6.46
CA SER A 657 25.18 17.46 7.02
C SER A 657 25.01 17.51 8.54
N ARG A 658 24.37 16.49 9.13
CA ARG A 658 24.09 16.37 10.57
C ARG A 658 25.21 15.60 11.30
N LEU A 659 25.78 14.59 10.65
CA LEU A 659 26.73 13.62 11.20
C LEU A 659 28.02 13.58 10.33
N PRO A 660 28.78 14.69 10.24
CA PRO A 660 29.91 14.79 9.33
C PRO A 660 31.04 13.82 9.67
N ASP A 661 31.35 13.59 10.94
CA ASP A 661 32.49 12.78 11.35
C ASP A 661 32.28 11.28 11.01
N LEU A 662 31.09 10.77 11.31
CA LEU A 662 30.68 9.40 11.00
C LEU A 662 30.66 9.16 9.48
N VAL A 663 29.95 10.02 8.75
CA VAL A 663 29.73 9.80 7.31
C VAL A 663 31.02 10.02 6.51
N ASN A 664 31.87 10.99 6.87
CA ASN A 664 33.16 11.16 6.19
C ASN A 664 34.12 9.98 6.43
N SER A 665 34.11 9.42 7.64
CA SER A 665 34.91 8.22 7.95
C SER A 665 34.48 7.03 7.10
N ALA A 666 33.16 6.81 6.99
CA ALA A 666 32.61 5.75 6.14
C ALA A 666 32.86 5.99 4.65
N ILE A 667 32.79 7.23 4.17
CA ILE A 667 33.12 7.61 2.79
C ILE A 667 34.58 7.31 2.48
N LEU A 668 35.52 7.67 3.35
CA LEU A 668 36.95 7.40 3.16
C LEU A 668 37.24 5.89 3.08
N LEU A 669 36.60 5.10 3.95
CA LEU A 669 36.69 3.64 3.89
C LEU A 669 36.12 3.09 2.57
N ALA A 670 34.98 3.61 2.11
CA ALA A 670 34.36 3.20 0.86
C ALA A 670 35.26 3.51 -0.35
N LEU A 671 35.83 4.72 -0.42
CA LEU A 671 36.74 5.10 -1.51
C LEU A 671 38.02 4.27 -1.51
N ASN A 672 38.57 3.97 -0.33
CA ASN A 672 39.73 3.10 -0.20
C ASN A 672 39.45 1.66 -0.69
N LYS A 673 38.27 1.10 -0.36
CA LYS A 673 37.84 -0.21 -0.87
C LYS A 673 37.63 -0.21 -2.39
N ARG A 674 37.20 0.92 -2.96
CA ARG A 674 37.08 1.10 -4.42
C ARG A 674 38.41 1.35 -5.11
N GLU A 675 39.53 1.42 -4.38
CA GLU A 675 40.86 1.82 -4.89
C GLU A 675 40.81 3.17 -5.62
N CYS A 676 39.95 4.08 -5.15
CA CYS A 676 39.70 5.38 -5.76
C CYS A 676 40.51 6.47 -5.05
N GLU A 677 41.47 7.07 -5.76
CA GLU A 677 42.26 8.19 -5.23
C GLU A 677 41.44 9.49 -5.23
N VAL A 678 41.44 10.22 -4.12
CA VAL A 678 40.78 11.52 -4.01
C VAL A 678 41.72 12.61 -4.53
N PRO A 679 41.35 13.35 -5.60
CA PRO A 679 42.15 14.45 -6.10
C PRO A 679 42.32 15.56 -5.05
N ASN A 680 43.49 16.21 -5.03
CA ASN A 680 43.81 17.26 -4.04
C ASN A 680 42.85 18.48 -4.07
N SER A 681 42.15 18.70 -5.18
CA SER A 681 41.17 19.78 -5.35
C SER A 681 39.77 19.44 -4.82
N LEU A 682 39.49 18.17 -4.54
CA LEU A 682 38.16 17.66 -4.23
C LEU A 682 38.09 17.10 -2.81
N THR A 683 36.89 17.10 -2.24
CA THR A 683 36.64 16.40 -0.98
C THR A 683 36.29 14.93 -1.26
N PRO A 684 36.52 14.01 -0.30
CA PRO A 684 36.07 12.63 -0.42
C PRO A 684 34.57 12.51 -0.71
N ALA A 685 33.76 13.41 -0.15
CA ALA A 685 32.32 13.44 -0.42
C ALA A 685 31.99 13.82 -1.86
N ASP A 686 32.72 14.77 -2.46
CA ASP A 686 32.55 15.12 -3.88
C ASP A 686 32.75 13.87 -4.76
N VAL A 687 33.81 13.09 -4.49
CA VAL A 687 34.12 11.86 -5.24
C VAL A 687 33.09 10.76 -5.02
N PHE A 688 32.66 10.55 -3.77
CA PHE A 688 31.73 9.48 -3.43
C PHE A 688 30.31 9.71 -3.97
N PHE A 689 29.74 10.91 -3.80
CA PHE A 689 28.39 11.23 -4.28
C PHE A 689 28.32 11.41 -5.80
N ARG A 690 29.47 11.46 -6.49
CA ARG A 690 29.52 11.36 -7.94
C ARG A 690 29.04 9.99 -8.41
N GLU A 691 29.56 8.90 -7.84
CA GLU A 691 29.24 7.50 -8.17
C GLU A 691 28.02 6.98 -7.40
N VAL A 692 26.84 7.50 -7.74
CA VAL A 692 25.58 7.09 -7.10
C VAL A 692 25.29 5.61 -7.36
N SER A 693 25.72 5.06 -8.50
CA SER A 693 25.56 3.64 -8.83
C SER A 693 26.19 2.70 -7.80
N GLN A 694 27.15 3.17 -7.00
CA GLN A 694 27.85 2.40 -5.98
C GLN A 694 27.55 2.88 -4.55
N VAL A 695 26.51 3.71 -4.34
CA VAL A 695 26.18 4.27 -3.02
C VAL A 695 26.02 3.21 -1.92
N ASP A 696 25.62 1.99 -2.29
CA ASP A 696 25.43 0.85 -1.39
C ASP A 696 26.70 0.42 -0.65
N THR A 697 27.89 0.67 -1.19
CA THR A 697 29.17 0.29 -0.54
C THR A 697 29.37 0.94 0.82
N ILE A 698 28.70 2.09 1.08
CA ILE A 698 28.81 2.79 2.35
C ILE A 698 28.20 2.00 3.50
N CYS A 699 27.21 1.13 3.25
CA CYS A 699 26.52 0.38 4.29
C CYS A 699 27.49 -0.54 5.05
N GLU A 700 28.35 -1.25 4.33
CA GLU A 700 29.40 -2.09 4.94
C GLU A 700 30.44 -1.24 5.67
N CYS A 701 30.79 -0.08 5.11
CA CYS A 701 31.81 0.82 5.68
C CYS A 701 31.34 1.51 6.97
N LEU A 702 30.05 1.85 7.07
CA LEU A 702 29.45 2.35 8.31
C LEU A 702 29.58 1.32 9.45
N LEU A 703 29.33 0.04 9.17
CA LEU A 703 29.44 -1.04 10.15
C LEU A 703 30.89 -1.33 10.55
N GLU A 704 31.84 -1.23 9.61
CA GLU A 704 33.26 -1.35 9.94
C GLU A 704 33.74 -0.24 10.84
N HIS A 705 33.32 0.99 10.57
CA HIS A 705 33.62 2.13 11.43
C HIS A 705 32.97 1.98 12.81
N GLU A 706 31.70 1.59 12.87
CA GLU A 706 31.00 1.30 14.12
C GLU A 706 31.75 0.26 14.96
N GLU A 707 32.10 -0.88 14.39
CA GLU A 707 32.84 -1.91 15.10
C GLU A 707 34.23 -1.44 15.56
N GLN A 708 34.91 -0.62 14.77
CA GLN A 708 36.19 -0.04 15.17
C GLN A 708 36.00 0.85 16.41
N VAL A 709 35.03 1.75 16.40
CA VAL A 709 34.72 2.63 17.53
C VAL A 709 34.28 1.82 18.76
N LEU A 710 33.42 0.82 18.58
CA LEU A 710 32.97 -0.05 19.68
C LEU A 710 34.09 -0.90 20.29
N ARG A 711 35.18 -1.18 19.54
CA ARG A 711 36.38 -1.86 20.08
C ARG A 711 37.33 -0.90 20.81
N GLU A 712 37.44 0.33 20.36
CA GLU A 712 38.40 1.32 20.85
C GLU A 712 37.89 2.13 22.05
N VAL A 713 36.58 2.41 22.12
CA VAL A 713 35.97 3.24 23.16
C VAL A 713 35.80 2.46 24.46
N ALA A 714 36.35 2.99 25.56
CA ALA A 714 36.08 2.48 26.90
C ALA A 714 34.61 2.75 27.27
N LEU A 715 33.92 1.74 27.82
CA LEU A 715 32.50 1.72 28.25
C LEU A 715 32.09 2.78 29.31
N VAL A 716 32.90 3.83 29.53
CA VAL A 716 32.70 4.88 30.54
C VAL A 716 31.93 6.09 29.98
N SER A 717 32.05 6.41 28.68
CA SER A 717 31.30 7.51 28.02
C SER A 717 30.11 6.96 27.25
N GLN A 718 29.00 7.70 27.15
CA GLN A 718 27.80 7.30 26.38
C GLN A 718 28.01 7.43 24.85
N GLU A 719 29.15 7.97 24.42
CA GLU A 719 29.56 8.16 23.02
C GLU A 719 29.47 6.87 22.17
N TRP A 720 29.77 5.69 22.74
CA TRP A 720 29.68 4.42 21.99
C TRP A 720 28.25 4.10 21.54
N ALA A 721 27.25 4.51 22.31
CA ALA A 721 25.85 4.26 21.99
C ALA A 721 25.34 5.21 20.91
N GLU A 722 25.83 6.44 20.89
CA GLU A 722 25.48 7.46 19.90
C GLU A 722 25.89 6.99 18.50
N VAL A 723 27.10 6.45 18.33
CA VAL A 723 27.55 5.92 17.04
C VAL A 723 26.66 4.79 16.53
N ALA A 724 26.23 3.86 17.40
CA ALA A 724 25.32 2.78 17.01
C ALA A 724 23.93 3.31 16.60
N ILE A 725 23.40 4.30 17.33
CA ILE A 725 22.13 4.98 17.00
C ILE A 725 22.26 5.68 15.65
N ASP A 726 23.35 6.38 15.42
CA ASP A 726 23.59 7.16 14.21
C ASP A 726 23.73 6.26 12.99
N VAL A 727 24.52 5.18 13.09
CA VAL A 727 24.66 4.18 12.02
C VAL A 727 23.33 3.52 11.69
N ASN A 728 22.59 3.11 12.72
CA ASN A 728 21.25 2.56 12.53
C ASN A 728 20.31 3.54 11.83
N THR A 729 20.32 4.81 12.24
CA THR A 729 19.48 5.86 11.64
C THR A 729 19.82 6.04 10.17
N VAL A 730 21.10 6.16 9.82
CA VAL A 730 21.55 6.31 8.43
C VAL A 730 21.15 5.10 7.59
N LEU A 731 21.44 3.87 8.06
CA LEU A 731 21.08 2.65 7.35
C LEU A 731 19.56 2.52 7.15
N LYS A 732 18.79 2.72 8.23
CA LYS A 732 17.33 2.64 8.21
C LYS A 732 16.75 3.63 7.22
N ASP A 733 17.12 4.90 7.32
CA ASP A 733 16.55 5.96 6.48
C ASP A 733 16.94 5.79 5.00
N MET A 734 18.18 5.37 4.70
CA MET A 734 18.59 5.06 3.32
C MET A 734 17.78 3.92 2.71
N LEU A 735 17.59 2.82 3.44
CA LEU A 735 16.85 1.66 2.96
C LEU A 735 15.35 1.96 2.85
N GLN A 736 14.78 2.71 3.81
CA GLN A 736 13.39 3.15 3.75
C GLN A 736 13.14 4.12 2.59
N ALA A 737 14.04 5.06 2.33
CA ALA A 737 13.94 5.97 1.19
C ALA A 737 13.92 5.23 -0.16
N ALA A 738 14.70 4.14 -0.27
CA ALA A 738 14.71 3.28 -1.44
C ALA A 738 13.39 2.49 -1.59
N THR A 739 12.95 1.82 -0.52
CA THR A 739 11.70 1.04 -0.54
C THR A 739 10.48 1.94 -0.76
N HIS A 740 10.43 3.11 -0.13
CA HIS A 740 9.36 4.08 -0.31
C HIS A 740 9.28 4.57 -1.76
N TYR A 741 10.43 4.86 -2.39
CA TYR A 741 10.46 5.21 -3.81
C TYR A 741 9.90 4.08 -4.69
N ARG A 742 10.36 2.83 -4.46
CA ARG A 742 9.91 1.65 -5.21
C ARG A 742 8.39 1.48 -5.14
N LEU A 743 7.80 1.63 -3.95
CA LEU A 743 6.37 1.47 -3.74
C LEU A 743 5.59 2.59 -4.43
N ASN A 744 5.94 3.85 -4.18
CA ASN A 744 5.20 5.02 -4.69
C ASN A 744 5.32 5.21 -6.20
N LYS A 745 6.45 4.82 -6.80
CA LYS A 745 6.69 4.93 -8.25
C LYS A 745 6.61 3.60 -8.98
N SER A 746 6.07 2.55 -8.34
CA SER A 746 5.94 1.20 -8.92
C SER A 746 5.26 1.19 -10.29
N SER A 747 4.23 2.02 -10.49
CA SER A 747 3.50 2.15 -11.76
C SER A 747 4.38 2.66 -12.90
N MET A 748 5.36 3.53 -12.64
CA MET A 748 6.30 4.04 -13.64
C MET A 748 7.25 2.96 -14.17
N TYR A 749 7.46 1.89 -13.41
CA TYR A 749 8.38 0.81 -13.79
C TYR A 749 7.66 -0.50 -14.12
N SER A 750 6.33 -0.54 -13.98
CA SER A 750 5.50 -1.73 -14.20
C SER A 750 5.07 -1.88 -15.65
N GLN A 751 4.81 -3.11 -16.08
CA GLN A 751 4.30 -3.45 -17.42
C GLN A 751 3.02 -4.28 -17.27
N GLU A 752 1.94 -3.88 -17.96
CA GLU A 752 0.64 -4.57 -17.91
C GLU A 752 0.67 -5.94 -18.60
N GLU A 753 1.37 -6.05 -19.73
CA GLU A 753 1.55 -7.28 -20.49
C GLU A 753 3.02 -7.73 -20.45
N VAL A 754 3.35 -8.63 -19.54
CA VAL A 754 4.69 -9.22 -19.45
C VAL A 754 4.90 -10.18 -20.63
N LEU A 755 5.72 -9.76 -21.60
CA LEU A 755 6.10 -10.57 -22.75
C LEU A 755 7.19 -11.58 -22.34
N GLY A 756 6.78 -12.74 -21.81
CA GLY A 756 7.69 -13.86 -21.54
C GLY A 756 8.06 -14.06 -20.07
N LYS A 757 9.05 -14.94 -19.82
CA LYS A 757 9.49 -15.33 -18.47
C LYS A 757 10.42 -14.26 -17.90
N GLU A 758 9.96 -13.52 -16.90
CA GLU A 758 10.82 -12.58 -16.17
C GLU A 758 11.89 -13.32 -15.35
N PRO A 759 13.13 -12.80 -15.29
CA PRO A 759 14.15 -13.33 -14.42
C PRO A 759 13.84 -13.04 -12.93
N GLU A 760 14.49 -13.78 -12.04
CA GLU A 760 14.44 -13.55 -10.59
C GLU A 760 14.82 -12.09 -10.26
N TYR A 761 13.95 -11.38 -9.55
CA TYR A 761 14.22 -10.00 -9.16
C TYR A 761 14.90 -9.93 -7.80
N VAL A 762 16.18 -9.57 -7.81
CA VAL A 762 16.99 -9.33 -6.60
C VAL A 762 17.38 -7.86 -6.53
N PRO A 763 16.57 -7.00 -5.89
CA PRO A 763 16.90 -5.58 -5.74
C PRO A 763 18.23 -5.40 -5.01
N TRP A 764 18.90 -4.25 -5.17
CA TRP A 764 20.11 -3.96 -4.42
C TRP A 764 19.93 -4.07 -2.90
N THR A 765 18.74 -3.72 -2.37
CA THR A 765 18.37 -3.90 -0.96
C THR A 765 18.27 -5.36 -0.50
N ALA A 766 18.17 -6.31 -1.45
CA ALA A 766 18.14 -7.77 -1.21
C ALA A 766 19.48 -8.46 -1.51
N THR A 767 20.54 -7.70 -1.82
CA THR A 767 21.84 -8.28 -2.18
C THR A 767 22.43 -9.11 -1.04
N SER A 768 22.94 -10.28 -1.43
CA SER A 768 23.61 -11.23 -0.54
C SER A 768 25.11 -11.28 -0.89
N GLY A 769 25.95 -11.72 0.06
CA GLY A 769 27.41 -11.76 -0.08
C GLY A 769 28.13 -10.81 0.90
N PRO A 770 29.47 -10.77 0.91
CA PRO A 770 30.24 -10.02 1.92
C PRO A 770 29.87 -8.53 2.02
N SER A 771 29.67 -7.88 0.86
CA SER A 771 29.27 -6.47 0.74
C SER A 771 27.76 -6.29 0.48
N GLY A 772 26.96 -7.35 0.63
CA GLY A 772 25.52 -7.30 0.40
C GLY A 772 24.74 -6.66 1.55
N ILE A 773 23.63 -5.99 1.23
CA ILE A 773 22.79 -5.30 2.22
C ILE A 773 22.18 -6.26 3.24
N ARG A 774 21.77 -7.47 2.82
CA ARG A 774 21.27 -8.49 3.77
C ARG A 774 22.32 -8.87 4.79
N THR A 775 23.56 -9.04 4.35
CA THR A 775 24.70 -9.35 5.23
C THR A 775 24.99 -8.19 6.17
N ALA A 776 24.93 -6.94 5.69
CA ALA A 776 25.10 -5.75 6.51
C ALA A 776 24.04 -5.68 7.62
N VAL A 777 22.75 -5.86 7.29
CA VAL A 777 21.67 -5.83 8.30
C VAL A 777 21.79 -6.99 9.29
N MET A 778 22.12 -8.20 8.85
CA MET A 778 22.37 -9.34 9.76
C MET A 778 23.56 -9.09 10.68
N ARG A 779 24.65 -8.52 10.16
CA ARG A 779 25.81 -8.13 10.97
C ARG A 779 25.41 -7.09 12.00
N GLN A 780 24.61 -6.09 11.60
CA GLN A 780 24.17 -5.04 12.52
C GLN A 780 23.23 -5.56 13.60
N HIS A 781 22.29 -6.45 13.25
CA HIS A 781 21.47 -7.17 14.23
C HIS A 781 22.34 -7.88 15.28
N GLY A 782 23.40 -8.55 14.85
CA GLY A 782 24.38 -9.19 15.73
C GLY A 782 25.15 -8.21 16.62
N ILE A 783 25.64 -7.08 16.07
CA ILE A 783 26.36 -6.03 16.81
C ILE A 783 25.46 -5.44 17.90
N ILE A 784 24.24 -5.04 17.51
CA ILE A 784 23.28 -4.42 18.42
C ILE A 784 22.93 -5.36 19.58
N LEU A 785 22.61 -6.63 19.31
CA LEU A 785 22.21 -7.56 20.36
C LEU A 785 23.36 -7.98 21.28
N LYS A 786 24.59 -8.09 20.77
CA LYS A 786 25.75 -8.60 21.54
C LYS A 786 26.53 -7.51 22.25
N MET A 787 26.68 -6.34 21.63
CA MET A 787 27.57 -5.27 22.12
C MET A 787 26.78 -4.10 22.71
N VAL A 788 25.68 -3.67 22.08
CA VAL A 788 24.98 -2.43 22.44
C VAL A 788 23.87 -2.68 23.47
N TYR A 789 22.94 -3.58 23.17
CA TYR A 789 21.75 -3.83 23.99
C TYR A 789 22.04 -4.23 25.46
N PRO A 790 23.05 -5.09 25.76
CA PRO A 790 23.36 -5.46 27.14
C PRO A 790 23.82 -4.28 28.00
N GLN A 791 24.49 -3.30 27.39
CA GLN A 791 25.05 -2.12 28.07
C GLN A 791 24.08 -0.93 28.09
N ALA A 792 23.05 -0.96 27.24
CA ALA A 792 22.08 0.12 27.09
C ALA A 792 21.13 0.25 28.30
N ASP A 793 20.77 1.49 28.63
CA ASP A 793 19.72 1.80 29.61
C ASP A 793 18.30 1.62 29.03
N SER A 794 17.26 1.80 29.85
CA SER A 794 15.87 1.58 29.39
C SER A 794 15.43 2.47 28.22
N LYS A 795 15.92 3.71 28.13
CA LYS A 795 15.52 4.65 27.06
C LYS A 795 16.24 4.30 25.76
N LEU A 796 17.55 4.09 25.85
CA LEU A 796 18.40 3.69 24.74
C LEU A 796 17.96 2.33 24.17
N ARG A 797 17.57 1.38 25.02
CA ARG A 797 17.00 0.09 24.56
C ARG A 797 15.78 0.28 23.68
N ASN A 798 14.87 1.19 24.02
CA ASN A 798 13.68 1.45 23.21
C ASN A 798 14.05 2.03 21.84
N VAL A 799 14.92 3.04 21.81
CA VAL A 799 15.38 3.69 20.56
C VAL A 799 16.09 2.68 19.65
N VAL A 800 17.05 1.93 20.21
CA VAL A 800 17.82 0.94 19.45
C VAL A 800 16.93 -0.21 18.97
N MET A 801 15.94 -0.63 19.76
CA MET A 801 14.99 -1.66 19.34
C MET A 801 14.07 -1.18 18.23
N GLU A 802 13.54 0.05 18.30
CA GLU A 802 12.73 0.63 17.24
C GLU A 802 13.49 0.69 15.92
N GLN A 803 14.75 1.15 15.95
CA GLN A 803 15.62 1.17 14.78
C GLN A 803 15.92 -0.25 14.26
N LEU A 804 16.23 -1.19 15.15
CA LEU A 804 16.52 -2.57 14.78
C LEU A 804 15.30 -3.23 14.13
N VAL A 805 14.10 -2.97 14.65
CA VAL A 805 12.83 -3.47 14.09
C VAL A 805 12.62 -2.94 12.69
N ALA A 806 12.90 -1.67 12.44
CA ALA A 806 12.82 -1.09 11.10
C ALA A 806 13.84 -1.70 10.14
N LEU A 807 15.06 -2.02 10.60
CA LEU A 807 16.06 -2.73 9.78
C LEU A 807 15.63 -4.17 9.48
N ILE A 808 15.07 -4.89 10.46
CA ILE A 808 14.51 -6.24 10.28
C ILE A 808 13.36 -6.20 9.27
N ASP A 809 12.51 -5.17 9.34
CA ASP A 809 11.41 -4.95 8.39
C ASP A 809 11.95 -4.82 6.96
N CYS A 810 12.92 -3.93 6.73
CA CYS A 810 13.58 -3.81 5.43
C CYS A 810 14.19 -5.14 4.96
N PHE A 811 14.81 -5.91 5.86
CA PHE A 811 15.41 -7.21 5.54
C PHE A 811 14.37 -8.24 5.11
N LEU A 812 13.29 -8.40 5.87
CA LEU A 812 12.24 -9.39 5.57
C LEU A 812 11.43 -8.99 4.34
N ASP A 813 11.14 -7.70 4.16
CA ASP A 813 10.48 -7.18 2.95
C ASP A 813 11.30 -7.47 1.68
N SER A 814 12.63 -7.46 1.80
CA SER A 814 13.53 -7.83 0.70
C SER A 814 13.36 -9.29 0.28
N TYR A 815 13.12 -10.23 1.22
CA TYR A 815 12.84 -11.63 0.90
C TYR A 815 11.45 -11.80 0.30
N VAL A 816 10.45 -11.12 0.84
CA VAL A 816 9.08 -11.14 0.31
C VAL A 816 9.04 -10.65 -1.13
N SER A 817 9.75 -9.56 -1.43
CA SER A 817 9.87 -9.03 -2.80
C SER A 817 10.50 -10.03 -3.77
N GLN A 818 11.54 -10.75 -3.34
CA GLN A 818 12.21 -11.78 -4.13
C GLN A 818 11.33 -13.03 -4.32
N LEU A 819 10.66 -13.51 -3.26
CA LEU A 819 9.74 -14.65 -3.32
C LEU A 819 8.56 -14.37 -4.26
N LYS A 820 7.97 -13.16 -4.22
CA LYS A 820 6.91 -12.73 -5.15
C LYS A 820 7.37 -12.76 -6.62
N SER A 821 8.64 -12.48 -6.88
CA SER A 821 9.20 -12.59 -8.23
C SER A 821 9.32 -14.04 -8.69
N LEU A 822 9.70 -14.95 -7.77
CA LEU A 822 9.83 -16.37 -8.04
C LEU A 822 8.48 -17.10 -8.13
N GLU A 823 7.46 -16.67 -7.40
CA GLU A 823 6.10 -17.23 -7.46
C GLU A 823 5.48 -17.11 -8.86
N LYS A 824 5.79 -16.01 -9.56
CA LYS A 824 5.40 -15.81 -10.97
C LYS A 824 6.25 -16.64 -11.93
N SER A 825 7.41 -17.12 -11.49
CA SER A 825 8.34 -17.89 -12.30
C SER A 825 8.04 -19.39 -12.19
N SER A 826 8.35 -20.15 -13.24
CA SER A 826 8.16 -21.61 -13.25
C SER A 826 9.23 -22.38 -12.45
N ASP A 827 9.98 -21.74 -11.55
CA ASP A 827 11.14 -22.30 -10.84
C ASP A 827 10.79 -22.65 -9.38
N GLN A 828 10.02 -23.73 -9.22
CA GLN A 828 9.51 -24.16 -7.92
C GLN A 828 10.62 -24.63 -6.95
N GLU A 829 11.71 -25.18 -7.48
CA GLU A 829 12.86 -25.63 -6.66
C GLU A 829 13.56 -24.44 -6.03
N ARG A 830 13.83 -23.39 -6.82
CA ARG A 830 14.43 -22.15 -6.32
C ARG A 830 13.52 -21.44 -5.32
N TYR A 831 12.22 -21.38 -5.60
CA TYR A 831 11.21 -20.83 -4.68
C TYR A 831 11.25 -21.55 -3.33
N SER A 832 11.17 -22.89 -3.35
CA SER A 832 11.13 -23.70 -2.12
C SER A 832 12.42 -23.56 -1.31
N SER A 833 13.58 -23.51 -1.97
CA SER A 833 14.87 -23.28 -1.30
C SER A 833 14.93 -21.90 -0.63
N LEU A 834 14.45 -20.86 -1.31
CA LEU A 834 14.45 -19.50 -0.77
C LEU A 834 13.41 -19.33 0.36
N GLU A 835 12.27 -20.00 0.25
CA GLU A 835 11.23 -20.02 1.29
C GLU A 835 11.76 -20.65 2.59
N VAL A 836 12.46 -21.78 2.50
CA VAL A 836 13.10 -22.41 3.68
C VAL A 836 14.14 -21.47 4.31
N GLU A 837 14.97 -20.81 3.50
CA GLU A 837 15.95 -19.84 3.98
C GLU A 837 15.27 -18.64 4.66
N TYR A 838 14.23 -18.09 4.03
CA TYR A 838 13.43 -16.98 4.57
C TYR A 838 12.81 -17.33 5.93
N LEU A 839 12.16 -18.49 6.04
CA LEU A 839 11.54 -18.95 7.28
C LEU A 839 12.57 -19.14 8.40
N GLN A 840 13.73 -19.71 8.06
CA GLN A 840 14.84 -19.85 9.01
C GLN A 840 15.34 -18.48 9.49
N LYS A 841 15.58 -17.55 8.57
CA LYS A 841 16.09 -16.21 8.90
C LYS A 841 15.06 -15.36 9.64
N ARG A 842 13.77 -15.47 9.32
CA ARG A 842 12.67 -14.81 10.05
C ARG A 842 12.67 -15.24 11.52
N SER A 843 12.76 -16.55 11.78
CA SER A 843 12.82 -17.08 13.14
C SER A 843 14.10 -16.63 13.87
N GLU A 844 15.26 -16.66 13.19
CA GLU A 844 16.55 -16.20 13.73
C GLU A 844 16.52 -14.71 14.14
N LEU A 845 15.86 -13.87 13.34
CA LEU A 845 15.81 -12.42 13.56
C LEU A 845 14.80 -12.00 14.64
N LEU A 846 13.63 -12.64 14.71
CA LEU A 846 12.56 -12.26 15.63
C LEU A 846 12.67 -12.97 17.00
N SER A 847 13.28 -14.15 17.09
CA SER A 847 13.41 -14.89 18.37
C SER A 847 14.15 -14.13 19.48
N PRO A 848 15.17 -13.27 19.22
CA PRO A 848 15.76 -12.43 20.25
C PRO A 848 14.79 -11.38 20.78
N LEU A 849 13.91 -10.80 19.96
CA LEU A 849 12.92 -9.81 20.40
C LEU A 849 11.95 -10.42 21.42
N LEU A 850 11.52 -11.66 21.16
CA LEU A 850 10.69 -12.43 22.09
C LEU A 850 11.45 -12.73 23.39
N THR A 851 12.69 -13.21 23.29
CA THR A 851 13.53 -13.58 24.46
C THR A 851 13.86 -12.39 25.35
N LEU A 852 14.03 -11.21 24.74
CA LEU A 852 14.27 -9.94 25.44
C LEU A 852 13.00 -9.31 26.03
N GLY A 853 11.82 -9.90 25.82
CA GLY A 853 10.53 -9.41 26.32
C GLY A 853 9.98 -8.20 25.56
N GLN A 854 10.49 -7.91 24.36
CA GLN A 854 10.04 -6.80 23.52
C GLN A 854 8.78 -7.19 22.72
N TYR A 855 7.72 -7.54 23.45
CA TYR A 855 6.49 -8.10 22.87
C TYR A 855 5.79 -7.21 21.83
N PRO A 856 5.68 -5.87 22.00
CA PRO A 856 5.02 -5.03 20.99
C PRO A 856 5.70 -5.10 19.62
N TRP A 857 7.04 -5.10 19.61
CA TRP A 857 7.85 -5.16 18.41
C TRP A 857 7.91 -6.56 17.79
N ALA A 858 7.99 -7.60 18.63
CA ALA A 858 7.88 -8.97 18.16
C ALA A 858 6.51 -9.21 17.50
N ALA A 859 5.43 -8.68 18.09
CA ALA A 859 4.08 -8.77 17.53
C ALA A 859 3.97 -8.06 16.18
N SER A 860 4.45 -6.81 16.06
CA SER A 860 4.31 -6.03 14.82
C SER A 860 4.97 -6.72 13.62
N LEU A 861 6.19 -7.25 13.81
CA LEU A 861 6.90 -7.99 12.75
C LEU A 861 6.26 -9.36 12.50
N ALA A 862 5.91 -10.10 13.56
CA ALA A 862 5.32 -11.43 13.40
C ALA A 862 3.92 -11.39 12.77
N GLU A 863 3.12 -10.35 13.04
CA GLU A 863 1.84 -10.11 12.37
C GLU A 863 2.03 -9.76 10.88
N LYS A 864 2.98 -8.87 10.58
CA LYS A 864 3.26 -8.44 9.19
C LYS A 864 3.81 -9.57 8.32
N TYR A 865 4.66 -10.43 8.88
CA TYR A 865 5.34 -11.52 8.18
C TYR A 865 4.79 -12.91 8.50
N CYS A 866 3.61 -12.99 9.14
CA CYS A 866 2.91 -14.23 9.46
C CYS A 866 3.78 -15.28 10.20
N ASP A 867 4.53 -14.86 11.21
CA ASP A 867 5.28 -15.78 12.09
C ASP A 867 4.39 -16.29 13.23
N PHE A 868 3.61 -17.34 12.94
CA PHE A 868 2.65 -17.88 13.89
C PHE A 868 3.29 -18.49 15.14
N ASP A 869 4.51 -19.04 15.04
CA ASP A 869 5.20 -19.60 16.20
C ASP A 869 5.47 -18.51 17.23
N ILE A 870 6.00 -17.36 16.81
CA ILE A 870 6.29 -16.23 17.70
C ILE A 870 5.00 -15.61 18.26
N LEU A 871 3.95 -15.46 17.44
CA LEU A 871 2.66 -14.96 17.93
C LEU A 871 2.07 -15.85 19.02
N VAL A 872 2.11 -17.17 18.83
CA VAL A 872 1.61 -18.14 19.81
C VAL A 872 2.48 -18.15 21.08
N GLN A 873 3.80 -18.23 20.94
CA GLN A 873 4.72 -18.19 22.08
C GLN A 873 4.56 -16.91 22.90
N MET A 874 4.43 -15.76 22.24
CA MET A 874 4.17 -14.48 22.88
C MET A 874 2.84 -14.48 23.65
N CYS A 875 1.74 -14.91 23.01
CA CYS A 875 0.43 -14.95 23.67
C CYS A 875 0.44 -15.90 24.88
N GLU A 876 1.19 -16.99 24.82
CA GLU A 876 1.33 -17.93 25.93
C GLU A 876 2.25 -17.42 27.05
N GLN A 877 3.31 -16.68 26.74
CA GLN A 877 4.17 -16.05 27.76
C GLN A 877 3.47 -14.88 28.47
N THR A 878 2.60 -14.16 27.75
CA THR A 878 1.84 -13.02 28.28
C THR A 878 0.47 -13.41 28.84
N ASP A 879 0.11 -14.70 28.76
CA ASP A 879 -1.21 -15.26 29.09
C ASP A 879 -2.40 -14.48 28.47
N ASN A 880 -2.19 -13.92 27.28
CA ASN A 880 -3.17 -13.06 26.60
C ASN A 880 -4.07 -13.86 25.65
N GLN A 881 -5.04 -14.55 26.23
CA GLN A 881 -6.00 -15.36 25.47
C GLN A 881 -6.87 -14.51 24.52
N ALA A 882 -7.19 -13.26 24.88
CA ALA A 882 -7.99 -12.39 24.01
C ALA A 882 -7.26 -12.06 22.71
N ARG A 883 -5.95 -11.76 22.78
CA ARG A 883 -5.12 -11.51 21.59
C ARG A 883 -4.97 -12.78 20.75
N LEU A 884 -4.82 -13.94 21.37
CA LEU A 884 -4.76 -15.23 20.65
C LEU A 884 -6.04 -15.51 19.86
N GLN A 885 -7.22 -15.27 20.46
CA GLN A 885 -8.50 -15.41 19.78
C GLN A 885 -8.66 -14.43 18.61
N ARG A 886 -8.17 -13.19 18.77
CA ARG A 886 -8.13 -12.23 17.67
C ARG A 886 -7.29 -12.76 16.49
N TYR A 887 -6.12 -13.35 16.73
CA TYR A 887 -5.30 -13.93 15.67
C TYR A 887 -5.98 -15.10 14.96
N MET A 888 -6.74 -15.94 15.67
CA MET A 888 -7.54 -16.98 15.03
C MET A 888 -8.56 -16.43 14.03
N THR A 889 -9.16 -15.27 14.33
CA THR A 889 -10.10 -14.62 13.41
C THR A 889 -9.38 -13.90 12.28
N GLN A 890 -8.30 -13.18 12.59
CA GLN A 890 -7.56 -12.34 11.65
C GLN A 890 -6.81 -13.16 10.58
N PHE A 891 -6.26 -14.31 10.95
CA PHE A 891 -5.46 -15.19 10.08
C PHE A 891 -6.17 -16.53 9.79
N ALA A 892 -7.51 -16.51 9.80
CA ALA A 892 -8.34 -17.71 9.58
C ALA A 892 -8.11 -18.31 8.18
N ASP A 893 -7.89 -17.46 7.17
CA ASP A 893 -7.58 -17.80 5.78
C ASP A 893 -6.22 -18.50 5.61
N GLN A 894 -5.30 -18.28 6.56
CA GLN A 894 -3.96 -18.86 6.56
C GLN A 894 -3.84 -20.09 7.48
N ASN A 895 -4.96 -20.68 7.91
CA ASN A 895 -5.01 -21.86 8.78
C ASN A 895 -4.27 -21.69 10.13
N PHE A 896 -4.35 -20.49 10.73
CA PHE A 896 -3.73 -20.21 12.04
C PHE A 896 -4.23 -21.15 13.15
N SER A 897 -5.51 -21.52 13.13
CA SER A 897 -6.10 -22.43 14.11
C SER A 897 -5.45 -23.82 14.07
N ASP A 898 -5.28 -24.37 12.87
CA ASP A 898 -4.55 -25.64 12.69
C ASP A 898 -3.12 -25.56 13.21
N PHE A 899 -2.43 -24.43 12.95
CA PHE A 899 -1.09 -24.21 13.50
C PHE A 899 -1.10 -24.21 15.02
N LEU A 900 -2.00 -23.45 15.65
CA LEU A 900 -2.12 -23.40 17.10
C LEU A 900 -2.44 -24.79 17.70
N PHE A 901 -3.31 -25.56 17.06
CA PHE A 901 -3.70 -26.88 17.56
C PHE A 901 -2.53 -27.86 17.51
N ARG A 902 -1.76 -27.87 16.41
CA ARG A 902 -0.49 -28.61 16.32
C ARG A 902 0.48 -28.17 17.42
N TRP A 903 0.64 -26.86 17.61
CA TRP A 903 1.52 -26.31 18.62
C TRP A 903 1.13 -26.74 20.04
N TYR A 904 -0.16 -26.70 20.40
CA TYR A 904 -0.63 -27.18 21.70
C TYR A 904 -0.43 -28.68 21.89
N LEU A 905 -0.59 -29.46 20.82
CA LEU A 905 -0.34 -30.90 20.87
C LEU A 905 1.15 -31.22 21.11
N GLU A 906 2.05 -30.57 20.36
CA GLU A 906 3.49 -30.73 20.47
C GLU A 906 4.04 -30.32 21.84
N LYS A 907 3.52 -29.22 22.42
CA LYS A 907 3.89 -28.78 23.78
C LYS A 907 3.19 -29.56 24.89
N GLY A 908 2.34 -30.54 24.57
CA GLY A 908 1.61 -31.35 25.54
C GLY A 908 0.47 -30.63 26.27
N LYS A 909 0.05 -29.45 25.79
CA LYS A 909 -1.00 -28.60 26.39
C LYS A 909 -2.42 -29.05 25.97
N ARG A 910 -2.71 -30.34 26.11
CA ARG A 910 -3.98 -30.97 25.69
C ARG A 910 -5.21 -30.34 26.36
N GLY A 911 -5.09 -29.92 27.62
CA GLY A 911 -6.17 -29.24 28.33
C GLY A 911 -6.60 -27.93 27.65
N LYS A 912 -5.64 -27.11 27.21
CA LYS A 912 -5.92 -25.87 26.47
C LYS A 912 -6.48 -26.14 25.07
N LEU A 913 -6.02 -27.21 24.42
CA LEU A 913 -6.55 -27.64 23.12
C LEU A 913 -8.04 -27.99 23.19
N LEU A 914 -8.46 -28.70 24.25
CA LEU A 914 -9.84 -29.14 24.41
C LEU A 914 -10.75 -28.05 25.02
N SER A 915 -10.19 -27.02 25.65
CA SER A 915 -10.95 -25.91 26.25
C SER A 915 -11.19 -24.74 25.27
N GLN A 916 -11.07 -24.95 23.96
CA GLN A 916 -11.25 -23.88 22.98
C GLN A 916 -12.73 -23.42 22.92
N PRO A 917 -12.99 -22.13 22.59
CA PRO A 917 -14.34 -21.60 22.48
C PRO A 917 -15.20 -22.35 21.45
N ILE A 918 -16.51 -22.34 21.69
CA ILE A 918 -17.52 -23.05 20.84
C ILE A 918 -17.42 -22.65 19.37
N SER A 919 -17.09 -21.38 19.08
CA SER A 919 -16.91 -20.89 17.71
C SER A 919 -15.85 -21.65 16.91
N GLN A 920 -14.88 -22.29 17.58
CA GLN A 920 -13.78 -23.03 16.94
C GLN A 920 -13.99 -24.55 16.94
N HIS A 921 -15.09 -25.06 17.50
CA HIS A 921 -15.33 -26.51 17.60
C HIS A 921 -15.37 -27.21 16.24
N GLY A 922 -15.80 -26.52 15.18
CA GLY A 922 -15.76 -27.07 13.82
C GLY A 922 -14.33 -27.34 13.32
N GLN A 923 -13.43 -26.36 13.48
CA GLN A 923 -12.02 -26.51 13.07
C GLN A 923 -11.28 -27.50 13.97
N LEU A 924 -11.55 -27.46 15.27
CA LEU A 924 -10.98 -28.41 16.24
C LEU A 924 -11.43 -29.84 15.95
N ALA A 925 -12.70 -30.06 15.59
CA ALA A 925 -13.21 -31.37 15.20
C ALA A 925 -12.46 -31.92 13.99
N ASN A 926 -12.24 -31.11 12.95
CA ASN A 926 -11.48 -31.51 11.76
C ASN A 926 -10.03 -31.85 12.10
N PHE A 927 -9.37 -31.04 12.93
CA PHE A 927 -8.01 -31.31 13.40
C PHE A 927 -7.90 -32.62 14.20
N LEU A 928 -8.85 -32.88 15.10
CA LEU A 928 -8.84 -34.06 15.98
C LEU A 928 -9.17 -35.37 15.27
N GLN A 929 -9.69 -35.36 14.03
CA GLN A 929 -9.92 -36.59 13.26
C GLN A 929 -8.64 -37.41 13.08
N ALA A 930 -7.49 -36.76 12.91
CA ALA A 930 -6.19 -37.43 12.83
C ALA A 930 -5.68 -37.94 14.21
N HIS A 931 -6.39 -37.63 15.28
CA HIS A 931 -6.02 -37.89 16.67
C HIS A 931 -7.17 -38.53 17.46
N GLU A 932 -7.66 -39.69 17.01
CA GLU A 932 -8.82 -40.41 17.58
C GLU A 932 -8.78 -40.57 19.11
N HIS A 933 -7.58 -40.80 19.69
CA HIS A 933 -7.39 -40.92 21.14
C HIS A 933 -7.80 -39.67 21.95
N LEU A 934 -7.99 -38.52 21.29
CA LEU A 934 -8.48 -37.27 21.88
C LEU A 934 -9.83 -36.82 21.33
N SER A 935 -10.24 -37.27 20.13
CA SER A 935 -11.46 -36.78 19.48
C SER A 935 -12.71 -37.07 20.31
N TRP A 936 -12.78 -38.24 20.96
CA TRP A 936 -13.93 -38.62 21.80
C TRP A 936 -14.20 -37.63 22.96
N LEU A 937 -13.17 -36.99 23.52
CA LEU A 937 -13.34 -35.98 24.57
C LEU A 937 -14.06 -34.73 24.03
N HIS A 938 -13.66 -34.30 22.84
CA HIS A 938 -14.30 -33.18 22.16
C HIS A 938 -15.73 -33.53 21.73
N GLU A 939 -15.94 -34.73 21.19
CA GLU A 939 -17.26 -35.23 20.76
C GLU A 939 -18.25 -35.26 21.94
N ILE A 940 -17.82 -35.70 23.13
CA ILE A 940 -18.65 -35.62 24.35
C ILE A 940 -18.96 -34.17 24.73
N ASN A 941 -17.96 -33.28 24.71
CA ASN A 941 -18.15 -31.88 25.05
C ASN A 941 -19.13 -31.19 24.08
N SER A 942 -19.07 -31.54 22.80
CA SER A 942 -19.95 -31.03 21.74
C SER A 942 -21.31 -31.74 21.67
N GLN A 943 -21.62 -32.65 22.60
CA GLN A 943 -22.86 -33.45 22.63
C GLN A 943 -23.04 -34.39 21.41
N GLU A 944 -21.98 -34.69 20.66
CA GLU A 944 -21.98 -35.67 19.56
C GLU A 944 -21.80 -37.10 20.11
N LEU A 945 -22.73 -37.55 20.96
CA LEU A 945 -22.58 -38.78 21.76
C LEU A 945 -22.54 -40.08 20.94
N GLU A 946 -23.27 -40.15 19.82
CA GLU A 946 -23.20 -41.31 18.92
C GLU A 946 -21.82 -41.45 18.26
N LYS A 947 -21.20 -40.33 17.92
CA LYS A 947 -19.86 -40.29 17.34
C LYS A 947 -18.81 -40.63 18.40
N ALA A 948 -18.94 -40.07 19.61
CA ALA A 948 -18.11 -40.42 20.75
C ALA A 948 -18.14 -41.92 21.06
N HIS A 949 -19.32 -42.53 21.04
CA HIS A 949 -19.47 -43.98 21.17
C HIS A 949 -18.65 -44.74 20.12
N THR A 950 -18.77 -44.35 18.84
CA THR A 950 -18.09 -45.00 17.72
C THR A 950 -16.57 -44.89 17.85
N THR A 951 -16.06 -43.70 18.17
CA THR A 951 -14.63 -43.47 18.42
C THR A 951 -14.14 -44.30 19.61
N LEU A 952 -14.85 -44.29 20.74
CA LEU A 952 -14.48 -45.05 21.94
C LEU A 952 -14.49 -46.55 21.70
N LEU A 953 -15.44 -47.06 20.90
CA LEU A 953 -15.50 -48.46 20.51
C LEU A 953 -14.31 -48.84 19.62
N GLY A 954 -13.97 -48.00 18.65
CA GLY A 954 -12.77 -48.16 17.82
C GLY A 954 -11.49 -48.24 18.65
N LEU A 955 -11.32 -47.28 19.59
CA LEU A 955 -10.20 -47.28 20.53
C LEU A 955 -10.17 -48.50 21.44
N ALA A 956 -11.34 -48.96 21.92
CA ALA A 956 -11.44 -50.17 22.73
C ALA A 956 -11.02 -51.40 21.92
N ASN A 957 -11.42 -51.50 20.65
CA ASN A 957 -11.06 -52.61 19.77
C ASN A 957 -9.56 -52.64 19.46
N MET A 958 -8.93 -51.48 19.25
CA MET A 958 -7.48 -51.36 19.00
C MET A 958 -6.61 -51.55 20.25
N GLU A 959 -7.16 -51.38 21.46
CA GLU A 959 -6.40 -51.50 22.70
C GLU A 959 -6.10 -52.96 23.05
N THR A 960 -4.85 -53.38 22.85
CA THR A 960 -4.35 -54.72 23.20
C THR A 960 -3.31 -54.69 24.33
N ARG A 961 -2.78 -53.51 24.66
CA ARG A 961 -1.63 -53.37 25.55
C ARG A 961 -2.00 -53.30 27.03
N TYR A 962 -3.15 -52.74 27.36
CA TYR A 962 -3.60 -52.59 28.74
C TYR A 962 -5.05 -53.04 28.90
N PHE A 963 -5.23 -54.18 29.59
CA PHE A 963 -6.54 -54.76 29.90
C PHE A 963 -7.50 -53.77 30.58
N ALA A 964 -7.03 -53.12 31.65
CA ALA A 964 -7.83 -52.14 32.39
C ALA A 964 -8.28 -50.95 31.52
N LYS A 965 -7.45 -50.55 30.54
CA LYS A 965 -7.77 -49.47 29.61
C LYS A 965 -8.83 -49.90 28.60
N LYS A 966 -8.73 -51.09 28.01
CA LYS A 966 -9.75 -51.64 27.12
C LYS A 966 -11.12 -51.69 27.80
N LYS A 967 -11.18 -52.20 29.03
CA LYS A 967 -12.40 -52.19 29.85
C LYS A 967 -12.98 -50.79 30.05
N THR A 968 -12.13 -49.83 30.38
CA THR A 968 -12.56 -48.44 30.62
C THR A 968 -13.12 -47.83 29.33
N LEU A 969 -12.45 -48.01 28.20
CA LEU A 969 -12.91 -47.50 26.90
C LEU A 969 -14.23 -48.13 26.47
N LEU A 970 -14.38 -49.44 26.64
CA LEU A 970 -15.61 -50.17 26.34
C LEU A 970 -16.78 -49.68 27.22
N GLY A 971 -16.55 -49.54 28.52
CA GLY A 971 -17.55 -49.00 29.44
C GLY A 971 -17.97 -47.56 29.10
N LEU A 972 -17.01 -46.70 28.75
CA LEU A 972 -17.30 -45.33 28.29
C LEU A 972 -18.06 -45.33 26.96
N SER A 973 -17.70 -46.20 26.02
CA SER A 973 -18.40 -46.35 24.75
C SER A 973 -19.88 -46.75 24.98
N LYS A 974 -20.12 -47.67 25.90
CA LYS A 974 -21.48 -48.11 26.29
C LYS A 974 -22.29 -46.98 26.91
N LEU A 975 -21.69 -46.21 27.83
CA LEU A 975 -22.33 -45.04 28.43
C LEU A 975 -22.65 -43.96 27.39
N ALA A 976 -21.74 -43.71 26.45
CA ALA A 976 -21.96 -42.75 25.36
C ALA A 976 -23.11 -43.20 24.45
N ALA A 977 -23.20 -44.49 24.10
CA ALA A 977 -24.34 -45.02 23.35
C ALA A 977 -25.66 -44.86 24.11
N LEU A 978 -25.69 -45.22 25.39
CA LEU A 978 -26.90 -45.12 26.24
C LEU A 978 -27.38 -43.67 26.43
N ALA A 979 -26.45 -42.71 26.41
CA ALA A 979 -26.78 -41.29 26.54
C ALA A 979 -27.12 -40.61 25.21
N SER A 980 -26.90 -41.28 24.07
CA SER A 980 -27.14 -40.72 22.75
C SER A 980 -28.58 -40.93 22.26
N ASP A 981 -28.97 -40.21 21.20
CA ASP A 981 -30.30 -40.31 20.57
C ASP A 981 -30.42 -41.49 19.57
N ILE A 982 -29.63 -42.55 19.72
CA ILE A 982 -29.71 -43.75 18.88
C ILE A 982 -31.09 -44.40 19.09
N SER A 983 -31.75 -44.77 17.99
CA SER A 983 -33.02 -45.52 18.02
C SER A 983 -32.89 -46.81 18.84
N GLU A 984 -33.90 -47.13 19.66
CA GLU A 984 -33.88 -48.27 20.59
C GLU A 984 -33.41 -49.58 19.94
N ASP A 985 -33.88 -49.90 18.74
CA ASP A 985 -33.48 -51.13 18.01
C ASP A 985 -31.96 -51.18 17.74
N ARG A 986 -31.39 -50.08 17.23
CA ARG A 986 -29.94 -49.98 16.94
C ARG A 986 -29.12 -49.85 18.21
N LEU A 987 -29.68 -49.25 19.27
CA LEU A 987 -29.03 -49.14 20.56
C LEU A 987 -28.89 -50.54 21.18
N GLN A 988 -29.95 -51.35 21.11
CA GLN A 988 -29.94 -52.72 21.63
C GLN A 988 -28.88 -53.58 20.92
N GLU A 989 -28.81 -53.53 19.58
CA GLU A 989 -27.77 -54.21 18.80
C GLU A 989 -26.35 -53.81 19.25
N LYS A 990 -26.09 -52.50 19.40
CA LYS A 990 -24.79 -51.99 19.88
C LYS A 990 -24.48 -52.45 21.30
N ILE A 991 -25.48 -52.45 22.20
CA ILE A 991 -25.32 -52.89 23.59
C ILE A 991 -25.00 -54.39 23.65
N GLU A 992 -25.67 -55.21 22.86
CA GLU A 992 -25.42 -56.65 22.79
C GLU A 992 -23.99 -56.94 22.31
N ALA A 993 -23.54 -56.26 21.25
CA ALA A 993 -22.16 -56.39 20.77
C ALA A 993 -21.11 -56.01 21.84
N MET A 994 -21.36 -54.93 22.60
CA MET A 994 -20.46 -54.54 23.71
C MET A 994 -20.56 -55.51 24.90
N ALA A 995 -21.74 -56.04 25.20
CA ALA A 995 -21.94 -57.02 26.26
C ALA A 995 -21.18 -58.33 25.99
N GLU A 996 -21.10 -58.74 24.72
CA GLU A 996 -20.31 -59.90 24.32
C GLU A 996 -18.81 -59.67 24.54
N GLN A 997 -18.30 -58.48 24.19
CA GLN A 997 -16.92 -58.12 24.52
C GLN A 997 -16.67 -58.04 26.03
N GLU A 998 -17.62 -57.52 26.81
CA GLU A 998 -17.54 -57.49 28.28
C GLU A 998 -17.48 -58.91 28.86
N ARG A 999 -18.25 -59.85 28.29
CA ARG A 999 -18.24 -61.26 28.67
C ARG A 999 -16.88 -61.91 28.40
N PHE A 1000 -16.30 -61.69 27.22
CA PHE A 1000 -14.93 -62.13 26.94
C PHE A 1000 -13.93 -61.59 27.97
N LEU A 1001 -13.95 -60.27 28.22
CA LEU A 1001 -13.02 -59.61 29.15
C LEU A 1001 -13.21 -60.07 30.61
N LEU A 1002 -14.41 -60.51 30.99
CA LEU A 1002 -14.69 -61.09 32.30
C LEU A 1002 -13.89 -62.38 32.55
N HIS A 1003 -13.59 -63.17 31.50
CA HIS A 1003 -12.72 -64.33 31.63
C HIS A 1003 -11.30 -63.93 32.03
N GLN A 1004 -10.77 -62.81 31.54
CA GLN A 1004 -9.46 -62.31 31.96
C GLN A 1004 -9.52 -61.67 33.37
N GLU A 1005 -10.59 -60.93 33.68
CA GLU A 1005 -10.75 -60.31 35.01
C GLU A 1005 -10.84 -61.33 36.13
N THR A 1006 -11.48 -62.46 35.87
CA THR A 1006 -11.72 -63.52 36.86
C THR A 1006 -10.60 -64.55 36.93
N LEU A 1007 -9.42 -64.25 36.36
CA LEU A 1007 -8.21 -65.05 36.57
C LEU A 1007 -7.89 -65.12 38.07
N PRO A 1008 -7.52 -66.30 38.60
CA PRO A 1008 -7.24 -66.45 40.04
C PRO A 1008 -6.12 -65.52 40.53
N GLU A 1009 -6.37 -64.75 41.59
CA GLU A 1009 -5.38 -63.81 42.16
C GLU A 1009 -4.06 -64.49 42.56
N GLN A 1010 -4.13 -65.74 43.01
CA GLN A 1010 -2.97 -66.55 43.35
C GLN A 1010 -2.11 -66.85 42.12
N LEU A 1011 -2.73 -67.23 41.01
CA LEU A 1011 -2.05 -67.47 39.73
C LEU A 1011 -1.38 -66.18 39.23
N LEU A 1012 -2.09 -65.05 39.31
CA LEU A 1012 -1.55 -63.74 38.96
C LEU A 1012 -0.32 -63.41 39.82
N THR A 1013 -0.38 -63.67 41.13
CA THR A 1013 0.75 -63.45 42.05
C THR A 1013 1.94 -64.35 41.72
N GLU A 1014 1.71 -65.65 41.47
CA GLU A 1014 2.76 -66.62 41.12
C GLU A 1014 3.46 -66.29 39.80
N ARG A 1015 2.69 -65.83 38.80
CA ARG A 1015 3.21 -65.40 37.48
C ARG A 1015 3.69 -63.94 37.47
N GLN A 1016 3.63 -63.22 38.60
CA GLN A 1016 3.96 -61.80 38.71
C GLN A 1016 3.17 -60.90 37.74
N LEU A 1017 1.92 -61.25 37.44
CA LEU A 1017 1.02 -60.50 36.58
C LEU A 1017 0.12 -59.57 37.41
N SER A 1018 -0.21 -58.41 36.85
CA SER A 1018 -1.15 -57.46 37.44
C SER A 1018 -2.24 -57.09 36.43
N LEU A 1019 -3.51 -57.24 36.82
CA LEU A 1019 -4.68 -56.87 36.00
C LEU A 1019 -4.64 -55.40 35.53
N SER A 1020 -4.01 -54.50 36.31
CA SER A 1020 -3.90 -53.08 35.95
C SER A 1020 -2.87 -52.79 34.86
N ALA A 1021 -1.88 -53.67 34.67
CA ALA A 1021 -0.72 -53.43 33.81
C ALA A 1021 -0.53 -54.50 32.72
N MET A 1022 -1.28 -55.60 32.78
CA MET A 1022 -1.15 -56.70 31.82
C MET A 1022 -1.82 -56.37 30.47
N PRO A 1023 -1.31 -56.96 29.37
CA PRO A 1023 -1.96 -56.90 28.07
C PRO A 1023 -3.31 -57.62 28.06
N VAL A 1024 -4.12 -57.29 27.06
CA VAL A 1024 -5.31 -58.05 26.71
C VAL A 1024 -4.83 -59.37 26.14
N LEU A 1025 -5.26 -60.48 26.75
CA LEU A 1025 -4.85 -61.81 26.35
C LEU A 1025 -5.83 -62.37 25.32
N THR A 1026 -5.31 -63.12 24.35
CA THR A 1026 -6.15 -63.86 23.39
C THR A 1026 -6.82 -65.05 24.07
N ALA A 1027 -7.86 -65.61 23.45
CA ALA A 1027 -8.55 -66.78 23.99
C ALA A 1027 -7.60 -67.96 24.26
N PRO A 1028 -6.69 -68.36 23.35
CA PRO A 1028 -5.72 -69.43 23.62
C PRO A 1028 -4.77 -69.13 24.79
N GLN A 1029 -4.36 -67.86 24.95
CA GLN A 1029 -3.49 -67.45 26.07
C GLN A 1029 -4.22 -67.54 27.42
N LEU A 1030 -5.49 -67.11 27.45
CA LEU A 1030 -6.33 -67.26 28.64
C LEU A 1030 -6.58 -68.72 28.99
N ILE A 1031 -6.89 -69.55 27.98
CA ILE A 1031 -7.02 -71.01 28.14
C ILE A 1031 -5.76 -71.59 28.77
N SER A 1032 -4.59 -71.26 28.21
CA SER A 1032 -3.29 -71.72 28.74
C SER A 1032 -3.11 -71.34 30.20
N LEU A 1033 -3.45 -70.11 30.61
CA LEU A 1033 -3.38 -69.69 32.01
C LEU A 1033 -4.37 -70.43 32.92
N TYR A 1034 -5.60 -70.67 32.46
CA TYR A 1034 -6.58 -71.41 33.25
C TYR A 1034 -6.16 -72.86 33.50
N ILE A 1035 -5.57 -73.53 32.51
CA ILE A 1035 -5.20 -74.95 32.58
C ILE A 1035 -3.76 -75.21 33.04
N CYS A 1036 -2.90 -74.19 33.11
CA CYS A 1036 -1.47 -74.34 33.44
C CYS A 1036 -1.23 -75.00 34.80
N ASP A 1037 -0.11 -75.71 34.94
CA ASP A 1037 0.23 -76.45 36.17
C ASP A 1037 0.36 -75.52 37.39
N GLU A 1038 0.75 -74.27 37.18
CA GLU A 1038 0.85 -73.25 38.22
C GLU A 1038 -0.52 -72.82 38.79
N ASN A 1039 -1.63 -73.03 38.07
CA ASN A 1039 -2.97 -72.85 38.64
C ASN A 1039 -3.34 -74.02 39.57
N ARG A 1040 -2.66 -74.12 40.73
CA ARG A 1040 -2.75 -75.26 41.66
C ARG A 1040 -4.13 -75.49 42.25
N ARG A 1041 -4.99 -74.47 42.25
CA ARG A 1041 -6.36 -74.53 42.78
C ARG A 1041 -7.42 -74.49 41.67
N ALA A 1042 -7.03 -74.81 40.43
CA ALA A 1042 -7.95 -74.89 39.30
C ALA A 1042 -9.13 -75.82 39.66
N ASN A 1043 -10.34 -75.28 39.61
CA ASN A 1043 -11.57 -76.01 39.89
C ASN A 1043 -12.43 -76.18 38.62
N GLU A 1044 -13.60 -76.79 38.75
CA GLU A 1044 -14.51 -77.03 37.63
C GLU A 1044 -14.96 -75.76 36.90
N TYR A 1045 -14.94 -74.58 37.55
CA TYR A 1045 -15.26 -73.30 36.92
C TYR A 1045 -14.12 -72.79 36.05
N ASP A 1046 -12.86 -73.00 36.45
CA ASP A 1046 -11.69 -72.56 35.67
C ASP A 1046 -11.60 -73.32 34.35
N PHE A 1047 -11.80 -74.64 34.38
CA PHE A 1047 -11.86 -75.46 33.17
C PHE A 1047 -13.11 -75.19 32.34
N LYS A 1048 -14.26 -74.91 32.98
CA LYS A 1048 -15.48 -74.50 32.26
C LYS A 1048 -15.25 -73.17 31.52
N LYS A 1049 -14.62 -72.18 32.17
CA LYS A 1049 -14.23 -70.93 31.50
C LYS A 1049 -13.26 -71.17 30.35
N ALA A 1050 -12.31 -72.10 30.49
CA ALA A 1050 -11.41 -72.47 29.41
C ALA A 1050 -12.15 -73.10 28.22
N LEU A 1051 -13.17 -73.92 28.48
CA LEU A 1051 -14.05 -74.46 27.43
C LEU A 1051 -14.92 -73.38 26.79
N ASP A 1052 -15.45 -72.45 27.58
CA ASP A 1052 -16.24 -71.32 27.09
C ASP A 1052 -15.39 -70.40 26.20
N LEU A 1053 -14.11 -70.21 26.55
CA LEU A 1053 -13.18 -69.41 25.76
C LEU A 1053 -12.93 -69.94 24.34
N LEU A 1054 -13.23 -71.22 24.07
CA LEU A 1054 -13.14 -71.79 22.72
C LEU A 1054 -14.09 -71.08 21.73
N GLU A 1055 -15.19 -70.48 22.21
CA GLU A 1055 -16.15 -69.74 21.37
C GLU A 1055 -15.57 -68.42 20.80
N TYR A 1056 -14.47 -67.91 21.36
CA TYR A 1056 -13.81 -66.67 20.95
C TYR A 1056 -12.52 -66.88 20.14
N ILE A 1057 -12.23 -68.11 19.71
CA ILE A 1057 -11.09 -68.40 18.82
C ILE A 1057 -11.56 -68.18 17.39
N ASP A 1058 -10.91 -67.27 16.67
CA ASP A 1058 -11.22 -66.98 15.27
C ASP A 1058 -10.78 -68.16 14.38
N GLU A 1059 -11.54 -68.44 13.32
CA GLU A 1059 -11.20 -69.47 12.32
C GLU A 1059 -9.87 -69.15 11.61
N GLU A 1060 -9.46 -67.87 11.61
CA GLU A 1060 -8.18 -67.40 11.06
C GLU A 1060 -6.96 -67.66 11.97
N GLU A 1061 -7.15 -68.01 13.25
CA GLU A 1061 -6.02 -68.39 14.10
C GLU A 1061 -5.54 -69.81 13.72
N ASP A 1062 -4.22 -69.99 13.55
CA ASP A 1062 -3.56 -71.30 13.30
C ASP A 1062 -3.60 -72.22 14.55
N VAL A 1063 -4.75 -72.30 15.22
CA VAL A 1063 -4.97 -73.00 16.48
C VAL A 1063 -6.16 -73.94 16.33
N SER A 1064 -5.88 -75.24 16.46
CA SER A 1064 -6.92 -76.27 16.41
C SER A 1064 -7.80 -76.23 17.67
N ILE A 1065 -9.06 -75.83 17.50
CA ILE A 1065 -10.08 -75.78 18.56
C ILE A 1065 -10.23 -77.16 19.20
N ASP A 1066 -10.21 -78.23 18.40
CA ASP A 1066 -10.36 -79.60 18.90
C ASP A 1066 -9.13 -80.05 19.71
N ASP A 1067 -7.92 -79.65 19.31
CA ASP A 1067 -6.71 -79.96 20.08
C ASP A 1067 -6.67 -79.21 21.41
N LEU A 1068 -7.09 -77.94 21.43
CA LEU A 1068 -7.22 -77.19 22.68
C LEU A 1068 -8.32 -77.77 23.58
N LYS A 1069 -9.46 -78.16 23.02
CA LYS A 1069 -10.53 -78.84 23.76
C LYS A 1069 -10.01 -80.13 24.39
N LEU A 1070 -9.27 -80.94 23.62
CA LEU A 1070 -8.64 -82.17 24.10
C LEU A 1070 -7.63 -81.87 25.22
N GLU A 1071 -6.81 -80.82 25.07
CA GLU A 1071 -5.85 -80.40 26.08
C GLU A 1071 -6.54 -79.97 27.39
N ILE A 1072 -7.59 -79.14 27.31
CA ILE A 1072 -8.36 -78.68 28.47
C ILE A 1072 -8.91 -79.87 29.25
N LEU A 1073 -9.52 -80.85 28.56
CA LEU A 1073 -10.09 -82.03 29.19
C LEU A 1073 -9.02 -82.95 29.79
N CYS A 1074 -7.88 -83.15 29.10
CA CYS A 1074 -6.76 -83.93 29.62
C CYS A 1074 -6.17 -83.29 30.89
N ARG A 1075 -6.01 -81.96 30.91
CA ARG A 1075 -5.52 -81.21 32.07
C ARG A 1075 -6.51 -81.25 33.23
N ALA A 1076 -7.82 -81.21 32.96
CA ALA A 1076 -8.84 -81.38 33.99
C ALA A 1076 -8.74 -82.76 34.64
N LEU A 1077 -8.62 -83.82 33.85
CA LEU A 1077 -8.45 -85.20 34.34
C LEU A 1077 -7.18 -85.35 35.19
N GLN A 1078 -6.10 -84.63 34.89
CA GLN A 1078 -4.88 -84.66 35.70
C GLN A 1078 -5.00 -83.99 37.08
N ARG A 1079 -6.04 -83.17 37.32
CA ARG A 1079 -6.27 -82.58 38.65
C ARG A 1079 -6.93 -83.52 39.63
N ASP A 1080 -7.57 -84.56 39.12
CA ASP A 1080 -8.26 -85.57 39.90
C ASP A 1080 -7.30 -86.72 40.27
N ASP A 1081 -7.43 -87.22 41.50
CA ASP A 1081 -6.68 -88.40 41.94
C ASP A 1081 -7.42 -89.67 41.51
N TRP A 1082 -6.87 -90.34 40.50
CA TRP A 1082 -7.37 -91.62 39.99
C TRP A 1082 -6.61 -92.83 40.55
N SER A 1083 -5.85 -92.67 41.63
CA SER A 1083 -5.28 -93.81 42.35
C SER A 1083 -6.40 -94.53 43.10
N GLY A 1084 -6.65 -95.78 42.70
CA GLY A 1084 -7.86 -96.51 43.09
C GLY A 1084 -8.06 -96.56 44.61
N SER A 1085 -9.23 -96.11 45.06
CA SER A 1085 -9.79 -96.58 46.33
C SER A 1085 -10.04 -98.08 46.20
N ASP A 1086 -9.98 -98.83 47.31
CA ASP A 1086 -9.94 -100.30 47.44
C ASP A 1086 -11.05 -101.07 46.66
N GLY A 1087 -11.10 -101.02 45.32
CA GLY A 1087 -11.89 -101.85 44.39
C GLY A 1087 -13.38 -102.09 44.69
N LYS A 1088 -13.97 -101.43 45.69
CA LYS A 1088 -15.29 -101.74 46.28
C LYS A 1088 -16.31 -100.62 46.13
N ASP A 1089 -15.87 -99.44 45.74
CA ASP A 1089 -16.72 -98.28 45.61
C ASP A 1089 -17.26 -98.17 44.17
N ASP A 1090 -18.50 -97.66 44.03
CA ASP A 1090 -19.12 -97.41 42.73
C ASP A 1090 -18.29 -96.35 41.97
N PRO A 1091 -17.76 -96.67 40.77
CA PRO A 1091 -16.92 -95.74 40.01
C PRO A 1091 -17.60 -94.39 39.74
N ILE A 1092 -18.93 -94.34 39.67
CA ILE A 1092 -19.70 -93.10 39.40
C ILE A 1092 -19.82 -92.25 40.67
N GLU A 1093 -20.06 -92.84 41.83
CA GLU A 1093 -20.14 -92.08 43.10
C GLU A 1093 -18.76 -91.61 43.55
N VAL A 1094 -17.70 -92.40 43.31
CA VAL A 1094 -16.31 -92.00 43.63
C VAL A 1094 -15.85 -90.84 42.76
N SER A 1095 -16.16 -90.87 41.47
CA SER A 1095 -15.77 -89.81 40.53
C SER A 1095 -16.67 -88.58 40.62
N LYS A 1096 -17.81 -88.63 41.31
CA LYS A 1096 -18.80 -87.53 41.34
C LYS A 1096 -18.23 -86.19 41.79
N ASP A 1097 -17.28 -86.21 42.72
CA ASP A 1097 -16.62 -85.02 43.24
C ASP A 1097 -15.41 -84.55 42.42
N SER A 1098 -15.03 -85.32 41.39
CA SER A 1098 -13.94 -84.99 40.47
C SER A 1098 -14.23 -83.72 39.68
N VAL A 1099 -13.18 -82.96 39.37
CA VAL A 1099 -13.23 -81.76 38.55
C VAL A 1099 -13.82 -82.10 37.17
N PHE A 1100 -13.37 -83.20 36.57
CA PHE A 1100 -13.89 -83.66 35.27
C PHE A 1100 -15.40 -83.92 35.28
N VAL A 1101 -15.92 -84.68 36.25
CA VAL A 1101 -17.36 -84.99 36.31
C VAL A 1101 -18.18 -83.74 36.61
N LYS A 1102 -17.68 -82.83 37.46
CA LYS A 1102 -18.35 -81.55 37.69
C LYS A 1102 -18.41 -80.67 36.44
N ILE A 1103 -17.39 -80.72 35.57
CA ILE A 1103 -17.45 -80.05 34.25
C ILE A 1103 -18.56 -80.67 33.40
N LEU A 1104 -18.65 -82.01 33.32
CA LEU A 1104 -19.71 -82.69 32.56
C LEU A 1104 -21.09 -82.28 33.07
N GLN A 1105 -21.32 -82.31 34.39
CA GLN A 1105 -22.60 -81.89 34.99
C GLN A 1105 -22.95 -80.43 34.66
N LYS A 1106 -21.95 -79.54 34.59
CA LYS A 1106 -22.16 -78.14 34.18
C LYS A 1106 -22.52 -78.01 32.70
N LEU A 1107 -21.81 -78.71 31.81
CA LEU A 1107 -22.11 -78.72 30.37
C LEU A 1107 -23.54 -79.24 30.12
N ILE A 1108 -23.97 -80.29 30.82
CA ILE A 1108 -25.35 -80.81 30.77
C ILE A 1108 -26.35 -79.74 31.22
N LYS A 1109 -26.05 -79.04 32.32
CA LYS A 1109 -26.92 -77.97 32.85
C LYS A 1109 -27.07 -76.81 31.87
N ASP A 1110 -26.03 -76.49 31.11
CA ASP A 1110 -26.03 -75.45 30.09
C ASP A 1110 -26.75 -75.90 28.79
N GLY A 1111 -27.24 -77.14 28.74
CA GLY A 1111 -28.00 -77.68 27.60
C GLY A 1111 -27.13 -78.22 26.47
N ILE A 1112 -25.83 -78.42 26.71
CA ILE A 1112 -24.89 -78.95 25.71
C ILE A 1112 -25.08 -80.48 25.60
N GLN A 1113 -25.22 -80.96 24.37
CA GLN A 1113 -25.28 -82.39 24.08
C GLN A 1113 -23.86 -82.98 24.11
N LEU A 1114 -23.57 -83.76 25.15
CA LEU A 1114 -22.21 -84.24 25.42
C LEU A 1114 -21.69 -85.17 24.31
N SER A 1115 -22.57 -85.89 23.62
CA SER A 1115 -22.20 -86.80 22.52
C SER A 1115 -21.65 -86.07 21.30
N GLU A 1116 -22.05 -84.82 21.09
CA GLU A 1116 -21.57 -84.00 19.96
C GLU A 1116 -20.40 -83.11 20.37
N TYR A 1117 -20.36 -82.70 21.65
CA TYR A 1117 -19.39 -81.74 22.14
C TYR A 1117 -18.04 -82.37 22.56
N LEU A 1118 -18.08 -83.52 23.22
CA LEU A 1118 -16.88 -84.19 23.76
C LEU A 1118 -16.13 -84.99 22.68
N PRO A 1119 -14.79 -85.08 22.76
CA PRO A 1119 -14.04 -86.03 21.93
C PRO A 1119 -14.42 -87.47 22.29
N GLU A 1120 -14.30 -88.36 21.30
CA GLU A 1120 -14.46 -89.80 21.49
C GLU A 1120 -13.56 -90.31 22.62
N VAL A 1121 -14.09 -91.21 23.44
CA VAL A 1121 -13.35 -91.75 24.61
C VAL A 1121 -12.01 -92.33 24.21
N THR A 1122 -11.95 -92.94 23.02
CA THR A 1122 -10.72 -93.53 22.48
C THR A 1122 -9.66 -92.48 22.16
N ASP A 1123 -10.05 -91.29 21.74
CA ASP A 1123 -9.13 -90.22 21.37
C ASP A 1123 -8.61 -89.53 22.62
N LEU A 1124 -9.48 -89.34 23.63
CA LEU A 1124 -9.08 -88.87 24.96
C LEU A 1124 -8.08 -89.83 25.61
N LEU A 1125 -8.32 -91.15 25.58
CA LEU A 1125 -7.38 -92.16 26.11
C LEU A 1125 -6.04 -92.24 25.35
N ARG A 1126 -6.02 -91.84 24.08
CA ARG A 1126 -4.80 -91.85 23.26
C ARG A 1126 -3.96 -90.59 23.41
N ALA A 1127 -4.56 -89.48 23.84
CA ALA A 1127 -3.91 -88.18 24.03
C ALA A 1127 -2.59 -88.31 24.82
N GLU A 1128 -1.50 -87.75 24.28
CA GLU A 1128 -0.19 -87.77 24.94
C GLU A 1128 -0.20 -86.92 26.22
N GLN A 1129 -1.07 -85.92 26.26
CA GLN A 1129 -1.25 -84.96 27.34
C GLN A 1129 -1.67 -85.63 28.66
N LEU A 1130 -2.27 -86.83 28.66
CA LEU A 1130 -2.65 -87.57 29.89
C LEU A 1130 -1.46 -88.03 30.73
N GLY A 1131 -0.26 -88.14 30.15
CA GLY A 1131 0.95 -88.53 30.88
C GLY A 1131 0.84 -89.91 31.53
N SER A 1132 1.04 -89.99 32.84
CA SER A 1132 1.05 -91.24 33.63
C SER A 1132 -0.32 -91.92 33.74
N LEU A 1133 -1.42 -91.21 33.51
CA LEU A 1133 -2.77 -91.78 33.59
C LEU A 1133 -3.04 -92.79 32.47
N LYS A 1134 -2.34 -92.68 31.34
CA LYS A 1134 -2.51 -93.57 30.17
C LYS A 1134 -2.17 -95.04 30.47
N SER A 1135 -1.33 -95.32 31.46
CA SER A 1135 -0.98 -96.68 31.88
C SER A 1135 -1.85 -97.22 33.01
N ASN A 1136 -2.75 -96.42 33.56
CA ASN A 1136 -3.61 -96.80 34.67
C ASN A 1136 -4.92 -97.46 34.16
N SER A 1137 -5.02 -98.77 34.30
CA SER A 1137 -6.21 -99.53 33.88
C SER A 1137 -7.48 -99.20 34.69
N TYR A 1138 -7.32 -98.79 35.97
CA TYR A 1138 -8.44 -98.35 36.79
C TYR A 1138 -8.99 -97.01 36.27
N PHE A 1139 -8.11 -96.07 35.94
CA PHE A 1139 -8.49 -94.81 35.30
C PHE A 1139 -9.24 -95.05 33.98
N GLU A 1140 -8.74 -95.93 33.11
CA GLU A 1140 -9.42 -96.27 31.86
C GLU A 1140 -10.84 -96.81 32.09
N PHE A 1141 -11.02 -97.66 33.11
CA PHE A 1141 -12.33 -98.18 33.48
C PHE A 1141 -13.27 -97.08 34.01
N VAL A 1142 -12.81 -96.26 34.94
CA VAL A 1142 -13.62 -95.18 35.55
C VAL A 1142 -14.00 -94.13 34.51
N LEU A 1143 -13.09 -93.76 33.61
CA LEU A 1143 -13.36 -92.80 32.54
C LEU A 1143 -14.44 -93.33 31.58
N LYS A 1144 -14.32 -94.60 31.14
CA LYS A 1144 -15.33 -95.24 30.28
C LYS A 1144 -16.69 -95.33 30.97
N ALA A 1145 -16.73 -95.68 32.25
CA ALA A 1145 -17.96 -95.75 33.03
C ALA A 1145 -18.64 -94.38 33.15
N ASN A 1146 -17.87 -93.31 33.39
CA ASN A 1146 -18.40 -91.95 33.45
C ASN A 1146 -18.88 -91.46 32.08
N TYR A 1147 -18.16 -91.76 30.99
CA TYR A 1147 -18.61 -91.44 29.64
C TYR A 1147 -19.90 -92.19 29.29
N GLU A 1148 -20.01 -93.49 29.61
CA GLU A 1148 -21.24 -94.25 29.41
C GLU A 1148 -22.39 -93.61 30.21
N TYR A 1149 -22.18 -93.34 31.49
CA TYR A 1149 -23.23 -92.77 32.35
C TYR A 1149 -23.71 -91.39 31.90
N TYR A 1150 -22.80 -90.45 31.64
CA TYR A 1150 -23.16 -89.06 31.32
C TYR A 1150 -23.47 -88.83 29.84
N VAL A 1151 -22.78 -89.51 28.92
CA VAL A 1151 -22.99 -89.33 27.46
C VAL A 1151 -24.13 -90.20 26.95
N GLN A 1152 -24.18 -91.49 27.33
CA GLN A 1152 -25.30 -92.35 26.91
C GLN A 1152 -26.55 -92.12 27.76
N GLY A 1153 -26.42 -91.66 29.01
CA GLY A 1153 -27.58 -91.26 29.82
C GLY A 1153 -28.31 -90.00 29.34
N GLN A 1154 -27.70 -89.22 28.43
CA GLN A 1154 -28.36 -88.10 27.74
C GLN A 1154 -29.13 -88.52 26.47
N MET A 1155 -28.75 -89.63 25.82
CA MET A 1155 -29.50 -90.20 24.70
C MET A 1155 -30.80 -90.83 25.19
#